data_AF-T0XW22-F1
#
_entry.id   AF-T0XW22-F1
#
_cell.length_a   1.000
_cell.length_b   1.000
_cell.length_c   1.000
_cell.angle_alpha   90.00
_cell.angle_beta   90.00
_cell.angle_gamma   90.00
#
_symmetry.space_group_name_H-M   'P 1'
#
loop_
_entity.id
_entity.type
_entity.pdbx_description
1 polymer ?
#
loop_
_entity_poly.entity_id
_entity_poly.type
_entity_poly.pdbx_seq_one_letter_code
_entity_poly.pdbx_strand_id
1 'polypeptide(L)'
;RDGILHIASLSPTVVVYKVKGTSYILADYFLDFQDPQCQGTLVLGHSRYSTNTLSVTERVQPFSVLGHNGEINTIDKLRRESAMLGIPPVASGSDSQDLDRTLEGLMVQFGFSLIEAMEILFPPVTHIISALDDERKSMYFLYRRFLGPLAQGPAAIIARYGNEAVFSVDALGLRPLWTFETESTLYFSSERGIIRAHQMVAEPKPFSPGEKMAVLLSPGGVRLLDYPEIQNTLFERFNERIRPAISKTQHETNQGDLSAREFLGIGKEGTTFERPVQTLWNPFGFATEDLDILSGMASIGMDPVGSLGFDGPLAPLNPERQNIPDYFKESVAVVTNPAIDREREMEHFSPRIVLGPRPYFGDSVQVPKGLDISLPILLGGHLSSTLPLPVDRYRALAKKHGTYLLEDLPRYFPRSAIRILDSTMEEGSSLRERLEDLGREAIEAARAGTEILVIDDSAALRPGRIWLEPALTVATVDRALRRASVSPGSPNLRRSLSLIVHSGAFRNLHDLIFYFSMGADAMVPYLMLESVLVPPKGADAFSEEETGARLDRAVLAMQKGIEKIISTMGIHEMRGYGRLMSSIGLSVEVSELFATPNFFTSEKSGLSWSRIEGEARARAPFFQTPKTDKSSKVFHLYPKVWKLALDVANSNEPYAKYQEKLSAIEAENPISIRHLLDLVPHGPALSPDRVDVSVLDQTYPFVISSMSFGSQGEVAYRAYAEAAEQLGILSLNGEGGEIQDMLGKYPKSRGQQIASGRFGVNIRLLNSSNLLEIKIGQGAKPGEGGHLPGRKVSQKIARARRANPGVDLISPSNNHDLYSIEDLAQLVAELKSANPKARVNVKIPVIPGVGTIGIGIAKAGADIITVSGYDGGTGAARIHALKYVGLPVEIGVSEVHRALLSAGLRDQVELWGDAGLKSSVDVVKLMCLGANRAGFGTLPMVAIGCTICRECQTDTCHVGIATQIETEEEAARHGLKRFVPRDYEFAVRQLVHFFRGMGEDFRRIVGTLGVDNAQSIVGNTSYLAQMRHFDRLDLTTLLNPLPYGLDVEGVCGIGGVPDVTMTEKITEEVFRELRKHPNSVVLNVASVSSQDRNIGTHLSGTLYRDSPGHPPVDIRLGTGSVAGNGMGSFLKENMTIHVSGGAQDGVGKGAIGGKVVVLKSRNQNGRFVDGSVGKSLGYGAQGGLFLIQGNCDSRACIRLSGADVVIGGRITGRVDDGVDIWDSMPT
;
A
#
# COMPACT_ATOMS: atom_id res chain seq x y z
N ARG A 1 29.85 1.27 -22.52
CA ARG A 1 29.11 2.29 -21.74
C ARG A 1 30.04 3.50 -21.67
N ASP A 2 29.77 4.50 -22.50
CA ASP A 2 30.52 5.75 -22.54
C ASP A 2 30.48 6.46 -21.17
N GLY A 3 31.59 7.10 -20.82
CA GLY A 3 31.92 7.57 -19.47
C GLY A 3 30.85 8.44 -18.81
N ILE A 4 30.24 7.92 -17.75
CA ILE A 4 29.38 8.68 -16.84
C ILE A 4 30.29 9.56 -15.97
N LEU A 5 30.19 10.88 -16.13
CA LEU A 5 30.81 11.86 -15.24
C LEU A 5 29.84 12.12 -14.07
N HIS A 6 30.19 11.68 -12.86
CA HIS A 6 29.44 11.96 -11.63
C HIS A 6 30.25 12.87 -10.71
N ILE A 7 29.68 14.02 -10.36
CA ILE A 7 30.28 14.97 -9.40
C ILE A 7 29.62 14.72 -8.04
N ALA A 8 30.38 14.22 -7.06
CA ALA A 8 29.86 13.98 -5.71
C ALA A 8 29.60 15.29 -4.95
N SER A 9 30.54 16.24 -5.06
CA SER A 9 30.44 17.60 -4.51
C SER A 9 31.37 18.53 -5.28
N LEU A 10 30.97 19.78 -5.47
CA LEU A 10 31.82 20.86 -5.99
C LEU A 10 31.47 22.15 -5.24
N SER A 11 32.11 22.35 -4.09
CA SER A 11 31.82 23.45 -3.18
C SER A 11 33.08 23.89 -2.43
N PRO A 12 33.24 25.19 -2.11
CA PRO A 12 34.31 25.67 -1.25
C PRO A 12 34.08 25.38 0.24
N THR A 13 32.88 24.91 0.63
CA THR A 13 32.49 24.73 2.05
C THR A 13 32.00 23.32 2.39
N VAL A 14 31.84 22.45 1.39
CA VAL A 14 31.32 21.07 1.55
C VAL A 14 32.12 20.13 0.66
N VAL A 15 32.51 18.97 1.20
CA VAL A 15 33.12 17.85 0.49
C VAL A 15 32.39 16.56 0.84
N VAL A 16 32.13 15.70 -0.16
CA VAL A 16 31.43 14.42 0.01
C VAL A 16 32.37 13.26 -0.34
N TYR A 17 32.66 12.43 0.66
CA TYR A 17 33.35 11.15 0.52
C TYR A 17 32.33 10.01 0.55
N LYS A 18 32.26 9.20 -0.52
CA LYS A 18 31.31 8.09 -0.61
C LYS A 18 31.89 6.88 -1.33
N VAL A 19 31.57 5.69 -0.82
CA VAL A 19 32.06 4.41 -1.36
C VAL A 19 30.92 3.40 -1.43
N LYS A 20 30.92 2.54 -2.46
CA LYS A 20 29.99 1.41 -2.55
C LYS A 20 30.53 0.24 -1.72
N GLY A 21 30.07 0.10 -0.49
CA GLY A 21 30.43 -1.01 0.39
C GLY A 21 29.84 -0.85 1.78
N THR A 22 30.37 -1.61 2.74
CA THR A 22 30.04 -1.47 4.16
C THR A 22 30.55 -0.13 4.71
N SER A 23 29.96 0.36 5.79
CA SER A 23 30.34 1.68 6.34
C SER A 23 31.78 1.72 6.88
N TYR A 24 32.30 0.62 7.44
CA TYR A 24 33.62 0.58 8.06
C TYR A 24 34.77 0.75 7.07
N ILE A 25 34.58 0.40 5.79
CA ILE A 25 35.65 0.55 4.79
C ILE A 25 35.90 2.01 4.38
N LEU A 26 35.03 2.95 4.77
CA LEU A 26 35.14 4.35 4.34
C LEU A 26 36.46 4.99 4.79
N ALA A 27 36.86 4.75 6.05
CA ALA A 27 38.10 5.26 6.63
C ALA A 27 39.36 4.57 6.10
N ASP A 28 39.22 3.30 5.67
CA ASP A 28 40.32 2.54 5.06
C ASP A 28 40.50 2.91 3.58
N TYR A 29 39.42 3.31 2.90
CA TYR A 29 39.42 3.62 1.47
C TYR A 29 39.91 5.05 1.18
N PHE A 30 39.50 6.04 1.99
CA PHE A 30 39.92 7.43 1.84
C PHE A 30 40.96 7.81 2.90
N LEU A 31 42.23 7.84 2.49
CA LEU A 31 43.36 8.16 3.38
C LEU A 31 43.27 9.55 4.01
N ASP A 32 42.51 10.47 3.42
CA ASP A 32 42.27 11.81 3.96
C ASP A 32 41.69 11.75 5.38
N PHE A 33 40.90 10.73 5.73
CA PHE A 33 40.36 10.56 7.09
C PHE A 33 41.43 10.22 8.14
N GLN A 34 42.63 9.83 7.72
CA GLN A 34 43.77 9.60 8.60
C GLN A 34 44.59 10.88 8.83
N ASP A 35 44.36 11.93 8.03
CA ASP A 35 45.03 13.22 8.18
C ASP A 35 44.35 14.08 9.27
N PRO A 36 45.06 14.50 10.34
CA PRO A 36 44.52 15.39 11.36
C PRO A 36 44.02 16.75 10.83
N GLN A 37 44.41 17.16 9.62
CA GLN A 37 43.92 18.37 8.94
C GLN A 37 42.52 18.19 8.35
N CYS A 38 42.06 16.96 8.15
CA CYS A 38 40.70 16.65 7.69
C CYS A 38 39.68 16.86 8.82
N GLN A 39 39.35 18.13 9.09
CA GLN A 39 38.42 18.55 10.15
C GLN A 39 37.14 19.17 9.58
N GLY A 40 36.02 18.98 10.27
CA GLY A 40 34.74 19.57 9.89
C GLY A 40 33.92 20.00 11.09
N THR A 41 33.26 21.16 10.99
CA THR A 41 32.34 21.67 12.02
C THR A 41 31.02 20.88 12.08
N LEU A 42 30.63 20.26 10.96
CA LEU A 42 29.44 19.42 10.86
C LEU A 42 29.75 18.26 9.91
N VAL A 43 29.45 17.05 10.36
CA VAL A 43 29.67 15.79 9.62
C VAL A 43 28.33 15.08 9.43
N LEU A 44 28.05 14.67 8.19
CA LEU A 44 26.86 13.90 7.83
C LEU A 44 27.31 12.51 7.37
N GLY A 45 26.91 11.46 8.10
CA GLY A 45 27.11 10.07 7.71
C GLY A 45 25.81 9.44 7.22
N HIS A 46 25.89 8.58 6.20
CA HIS A 46 24.75 7.80 5.73
C HIS A 46 25.17 6.41 5.27
N SER A 47 24.41 5.38 5.66
CA SER A 47 24.55 4.01 5.15
C SER A 47 23.25 3.59 4.47
N ARG A 48 23.34 3.07 3.24
CA ARG A 48 22.16 2.79 2.40
C ARG A 48 21.90 1.28 2.29
N TYR A 49 20.67 0.88 2.57
CA TYR A 49 20.16 -0.43 2.15
C TYR A 49 19.45 -0.29 0.79
N SER A 50 19.85 -1.07 -0.21
CA SER A 50 19.27 -0.96 -1.56
C SER A 50 18.00 -1.82 -1.66
N THR A 51 16.86 -1.15 -1.70
CA THR A 51 15.49 -1.73 -1.60
C THR A 51 14.80 -1.92 -2.95
N ASN A 52 15.05 -1.03 -3.90
CA ASN A 52 14.21 -0.79 -5.08
C ASN A 52 15.02 -0.56 -6.38
N THR A 53 16.35 -0.56 -6.28
CA THR A 53 17.25 -0.16 -7.36
C THR A 53 18.55 -0.94 -7.31
N LEU A 54 19.20 -1.15 -8.46
CA LEU A 54 20.57 -1.64 -8.52
C LEU A 54 21.50 -0.62 -7.83
N SER A 55 22.37 -1.11 -6.94
CA SER A 55 23.34 -0.28 -6.20
C SER A 55 24.49 0.14 -7.12
N VAL A 56 24.49 1.42 -7.49
CA VAL A 56 25.54 2.08 -8.28
C VAL A 56 26.12 3.24 -7.46
N THR A 57 27.37 3.63 -7.72
CA THR A 57 28.12 4.60 -6.91
C THR A 57 27.44 5.97 -6.85
N GLU A 58 26.78 6.37 -7.93
CA GLU A 58 26.06 7.64 -8.08
C GLU A 58 24.92 7.76 -7.07
N ARG A 59 24.28 6.64 -6.72
CA ARG A 59 23.15 6.52 -5.77
C ARG A 59 23.59 6.36 -4.31
N VAL A 60 24.88 6.19 -4.06
CA VAL A 60 25.40 6.20 -2.68
C VAL A 60 25.25 7.62 -2.13
N GLN A 61 24.80 7.71 -0.89
CA GLN A 61 24.60 8.96 -0.13
C GLN A 61 25.77 9.18 0.84
N PRO A 62 26.02 10.40 1.33
CA PRO A 62 25.21 11.63 1.16
C PRO A 62 25.21 12.20 -0.26
N PHE A 63 24.20 13.02 -0.57
CA PHE A 63 24.19 13.88 -1.75
C PHE A 63 24.72 15.28 -1.40
N SER A 64 24.55 16.23 -2.33
CA SER A 64 25.16 17.56 -2.24
C SER A 64 24.60 18.39 -1.08
N VAL A 65 23.30 18.23 -0.80
CA VAL A 65 22.58 18.93 0.27
C VAL A 65 22.04 17.92 1.29
N LEU A 66 21.67 16.72 0.85
CA LEU A 66 20.76 15.82 1.57
C LEU A 66 21.40 14.46 1.94
N GLY A 67 21.11 14.01 3.17
CA GLY A 67 21.05 12.61 3.56
C GLY A 67 19.61 12.21 3.90
N HIS A 68 19.11 11.15 3.28
CA HIS A 68 17.74 10.67 3.37
C HIS A 68 17.69 9.18 3.70
N ASN A 69 17.18 8.89 4.88
CA ASN A 69 16.81 7.54 5.29
C ASN A 69 15.29 7.38 5.14
N GLY A 70 14.85 6.58 4.16
CA GLY A 70 13.43 6.43 3.84
C GLY A 70 13.15 6.24 2.35
N GLU A 71 11.90 6.49 1.95
CA GLU A 71 11.40 6.37 0.59
C GLU A 71 10.34 7.46 0.33
N ILE A 72 10.39 8.12 -0.83
CA ILE A 72 9.38 9.12 -1.22
C ILE A 72 8.28 8.48 -2.08
N ASN A 73 7.15 8.15 -1.46
CA ASN A 73 6.00 7.49 -2.09
C ASN A 73 5.35 8.34 -3.22
N THR A 74 5.58 9.65 -3.17
CA THR A 74 4.98 10.65 -4.06
C THR A 74 5.94 11.15 -5.15
N ILE A 75 7.04 10.40 -5.37
CA ILE A 75 8.15 10.78 -6.25
C ILE A 75 7.72 11.12 -7.68
N ASP A 76 6.76 10.39 -8.25
CA ASP A 76 6.26 10.65 -9.60
C ASP A 76 5.64 12.05 -9.71
N LYS A 77 4.85 12.47 -8.72
CA LYS A 77 4.27 13.81 -8.67
C LYS A 77 5.33 14.86 -8.42
N LEU A 78 6.27 14.62 -7.49
CA LEU A 78 7.40 15.51 -7.21
C LEU A 78 8.20 15.80 -8.47
N ARG A 79 8.60 14.76 -9.22
CA ARG A 79 9.36 14.89 -10.48
C ARG A 79 8.63 15.76 -11.50
N ARG A 80 7.32 15.55 -11.67
CA ARG A 80 6.53 16.35 -12.61
C ARG A 80 6.50 17.79 -12.16
N GLU A 81 6.09 18.06 -10.93
CA GLU A 81 5.92 19.42 -10.40
C GLU A 81 7.24 20.20 -10.39
N SER A 82 8.35 19.54 -10.02
CA SER A 82 9.71 20.07 -10.10
C SER A 82 10.08 20.45 -11.53
N ALA A 83 9.83 19.56 -12.51
CA ALA A 83 10.04 19.86 -13.93
C ALA A 83 9.16 21.02 -14.43
N MET A 84 7.91 21.15 -13.94
CA MET A 84 7.03 22.28 -14.30
C MET A 84 7.50 23.63 -13.75
N LEU A 85 8.34 23.61 -12.70
CA LEU A 85 9.02 24.78 -12.13
C LEU A 85 10.35 25.10 -12.81
N GLY A 86 10.80 24.27 -13.77
CA GLY A 86 12.10 24.41 -14.43
C GLY A 86 13.25 23.73 -13.69
N ILE A 87 12.96 22.87 -12.72
CA ILE A 87 13.96 22.05 -12.01
C ILE A 87 13.87 20.62 -12.57
N PRO A 88 14.72 20.23 -13.54
CA PRO A 88 14.62 18.92 -14.15
C PRO A 88 15.08 17.82 -13.16
N PRO A 89 14.35 16.68 -13.07
CA PRO A 89 14.80 15.55 -12.27
C PRO A 89 16.08 14.93 -12.84
N VAL A 90 16.80 14.20 -12.01
CA VAL A 90 18.02 13.47 -12.39
C VAL A 90 17.63 12.30 -13.29
N ALA A 91 18.26 12.20 -14.46
CA ALA A 91 18.01 11.10 -15.40
C ALA A 91 18.30 9.75 -14.73
N SER A 92 17.27 8.90 -14.64
CA SER A 92 17.33 7.61 -13.93
C SER A 92 17.77 7.71 -12.45
N GLY A 93 17.57 8.88 -11.83
CA GLY A 93 17.85 9.13 -10.43
C GLY A 93 17.02 8.28 -9.49
N SER A 94 17.53 8.05 -8.28
CA SER A 94 16.69 7.59 -7.18
C SER A 94 15.76 8.71 -6.70
N ASP A 95 14.71 8.35 -5.98
CA ASP A 95 13.80 9.29 -5.31
C ASP A 95 14.54 10.38 -4.52
N SER A 96 15.58 9.96 -3.79
CA SER A 96 16.41 10.80 -2.93
C SER A 96 17.30 11.77 -3.73
N GLN A 97 17.74 11.38 -4.95
CA GLN A 97 18.50 12.27 -5.84
C GLN A 97 17.62 13.38 -6.42
N ASP A 98 16.38 13.04 -6.75
CA ASP A 98 15.41 14.01 -7.26
C ASP A 98 14.92 14.96 -6.15
N LEU A 99 14.83 14.47 -4.92
CA LEU A 99 14.58 15.31 -3.75
C LEU A 99 15.75 16.27 -3.48
N ASP A 100 17.00 15.79 -3.49
CA ASP A 100 18.21 16.63 -3.37
C ASP A 100 18.22 17.71 -4.47
N ARG A 101 17.95 17.33 -5.72
CA ARG A 101 17.87 18.25 -6.86
C ARG A 101 16.76 19.29 -6.70
N THR A 102 15.59 18.89 -6.21
CA THR A 102 14.47 19.82 -5.99
C THR A 102 14.80 20.80 -4.87
N LEU A 103 15.40 20.33 -3.79
CA LEU A 103 15.84 21.16 -2.68
C LEU A 103 16.91 22.17 -3.12
N GLU A 104 17.92 21.72 -3.87
CA GLU A 104 18.94 22.57 -4.49
C GLU A 104 18.30 23.64 -5.41
N GLY A 105 17.34 23.24 -6.26
CA GLY A 105 16.63 24.14 -7.15
C GLY A 105 15.84 25.23 -6.42
N LEU A 106 15.17 24.89 -5.30
CA LEU A 106 14.47 25.88 -4.47
C LEU A 106 15.43 26.94 -3.90
N MET A 107 16.65 26.54 -3.54
CA MET A 107 17.64 27.48 -2.99
C MET A 107 18.32 28.30 -4.08
N VAL A 108 18.73 27.67 -5.18
CA VAL A 108 19.53 28.31 -6.23
C VAL A 108 18.67 29.11 -7.21
N GLN A 109 17.55 28.55 -7.69
CA GLN A 109 16.70 29.18 -8.69
C GLN A 109 15.66 30.11 -8.05
N PHE A 110 15.14 29.73 -6.87
CA PHE A 110 14.11 30.49 -6.18
C PHE A 110 14.63 31.21 -4.94
N GLY A 111 15.93 31.20 -4.63
CA GLY A 111 16.50 32.01 -3.54
C GLY A 111 15.93 31.73 -2.14
N PHE A 112 15.29 30.59 -1.91
CA PHE A 112 14.84 30.20 -0.57
C PHE A 112 16.03 29.78 0.31
N SER A 113 15.94 30.04 1.61
CA SER A 113 16.85 29.40 2.57
C SER A 113 16.57 27.89 2.67
N LEU A 114 17.50 27.13 3.27
CA LEU A 114 17.28 25.71 3.55
C LEU A 114 16.05 25.49 4.44
N ILE A 115 15.86 26.32 5.47
CA ILE A 115 14.70 26.27 6.37
C ILE A 115 13.40 26.45 5.59
N GLU A 116 13.32 27.45 4.70
CA GLU A 116 12.13 27.70 3.88
C GLU A 116 11.88 26.54 2.90
N ALA A 117 12.92 26.07 2.22
CA ALA A 117 12.80 24.98 1.24
C ALA A 117 12.36 23.67 1.90
N MET A 118 12.85 23.37 3.10
CA MET A 118 12.42 22.21 3.89
C MET A 118 10.96 22.32 4.34
N GLU A 119 10.48 23.50 4.75
CA GLU A 119 9.08 23.72 5.11
C GLU A 119 8.13 23.69 3.91
N ILE A 120 8.61 24.05 2.72
CA ILE A 120 7.85 23.92 1.47
C ILE A 120 7.71 22.45 1.06
N LEU A 121 8.77 21.64 1.19
CA LEU A 121 8.77 20.23 0.79
C LEU A 121 8.09 19.31 1.83
N PHE A 122 8.31 19.56 3.12
CA PHE A 122 7.78 18.80 4.24
C PHE A 122 6.88 19.67 5.15
N PRO A 123 5.80 20.30 4.63
CA PRO A 123 4.95 21.15 5.44
C PRO A 123 4.20 20.33 6.49
N PRO A 124 3.83 20.92 7.65
CA PRO A 124 2.94 20.28 8.62
C PRO A 124 1.59 19.90 7.98
N VAL A 125 0.93 18.85 8.47
CA VAL A 125 -0.37 18.39 7.92
C VAL A 125 -1.46 19.45 8.06
N THR A 126 -2.54 19.33 7.27
CA THR A 126 -3.62 20.32 7.24
C THR A 126 -4.30 20.52 8.59
N HIS A 127 -4.40 19.47 9.40
CA HIS A 127 -4.96 19.56 10.75
C HIS A 127 -4.10 20.46 11.65
N ILE A 128 -2.78 20.25 11.68
CA ILE A 128 -1.82 21.09 12.41
C ILE A 128 -1.87 22.54 11.90
N ILE A 129 -1.89 22.75 10.58
CA ILE A 129 -1.99 24.10 9.99
C ILE A 129 -3.28 24.80 10.41
N SER A 130 -4.38 24.07 10.57
CA SER A 130 -5.67 24.64 10.95
C SER A 130 -5.72 25.13 12.40
N ALA A 131 -4.81 24.67 13.25
CA ALA A 131 -4.65 25.12 14.63
C ALA A 131 -3.73 26.35 14.79
N LEU A 132 -3.04 26.77 13.72
CA LEU A 132 -2.22 27.99 13.72
C LEU A 132 -3.08 29.25 13.62
N ASP A 133 -2.49 30.41 13.96
CA ASP A 133 -3.13 31.70 13.73
C ASP A 133 -3.39 31.96 12.23
N ASP A 134 -4.36 32.82 11.93
CA ASP A 134 -4.82 33.07 10.56
C ASP A 134 -3.69 33.54 9.62
N GLU A 135 -2.71 34.32 10.10
CA GLU A 135 -1.61 34.82 9.26
C GLU A 135 -0.66 33.68 8.88
N ARG A 136 -0.24 32.84 9.84
CA ARG A 136 0.59 31.65 9.56
C ARG A 136 -0.16 30.62 8.73
N LYS A 137 -1.45 30.43 8.98
CA LYS A 137 -2.31 29.55 8.19
C LYS A 137 -2.35 29.97 6.72
N SER A 138 -2.55 31.26 6.46
CA SER A 138 -2.51 31.83 5.10
C SER A 138 -1.15 31.65 4.42
N MET A 139 -0.04 31.85 5.17
CA MET A 139 1.31 31.60 4.67
C MET A 139 1.49 30.14 4.23
N TYR A 140 1.16 29.18 5.09
CA TYR A 140 1.33 27.75 4.78
C TYR A 140 0.46 27.29 3.61
N PHE A 141 -0.79 27.74 3.52
CA PHE A 141 -1.63 27.42 2.37
C PHE A 141 -1.11 28.05 1.09
N LEU A 142 -0.52 29.25 1.15
CA LEU A 142 0.10 29.88 0.00
C LEU A 142 1.36 29.11 -0.47
N TYR A 143 2.23 28.68 0.44
CA TYR A 143 3.36 27.80 0.09
C TYR A 143 2.88 26.48 -0.51
N ARG A 144 1.85 25.87 0.09
CA ARG A 144 1.22 24.67 -0.46
C ARG A 144 0.65 24.89 -1.86
N ARG A 145 0.10 26.06 -2.17
CA ARG A 145 -0.37 26.39 -3.54
C ARG A 145 0.78 26.50 -4.54
N PHE A 146 1.94 27.02 -4.12
CA PHE A 146 3.16 27.08 -4.94
C PHE A 146 3.68 25.67 -5.26
N LEU A 147 3.93 24.87 -4.23
CA LEU A 147 4.33 23.46 -4.33
C LEU A 147 3.54 22.66 -3.30
N GLY A 148 2.92 21.55 -3.72
CA GLY A 148 2.17 20.70 -2.78
C GLY A 148 3.08 19.99 -1.77
N PRO A 149 2.51 19.28 -0.78
CA PRO A 149 3.27 18.35 0.06
C PRO A 149 3.67 17.14 -0.78
N LEU A 150 4.71 17.27 -1.59
CA LEU A 150 5.10 16.28 -2.60
C LEU A 150 6.29 15.40 -2.17
N ALA A 151 6.81 15.61 -0.96
CA ALA A 151 7.79 14.74 -0.33
C ALA A 151 7.13 13.92 0.79
N GLN A 152 6.10 13.15 0.43
CA GLN A 152 5.42 12.24 1.36
C GLN A 152 6.00 10.82 1.27
N GLY A 153 6.02 10.13 2.41
CA GLY A 153 6.57 8.80 2.60
C GLY A 153 7.41 8.76 3.87
N PRO A 154 7.94 7.59 4.28
CA PRO A 154 8.86 7.52 5.40
C PRO A 154 10.11 8.35 5.10
N ALA A 155 10.46 9.28 5.96
CA ALA A 155 11.68 10.05 5.79
C ALA A 155 12.25 10.51 7.13
N ALA A 156 13.55 10.22 7.34
CA ALA A 156 14.41 10.96 8.25
C ALA A 156 15.45 11.68 7.40
N ILE A 157 15.45 13.00 7.48
CA ILE A 157 16.21 13.92 6.64
C ILE A 157 17.23 14.66 7.49
N ILE A 158 18.47 14.65 7.00
CA ILE A 158 19.51 15.56 7.43
C ILE A 158 19.94 16.35 6.20
N ALA A 159 19.80 17.66 6.24
CA ALA A 159 20.14 18.54 5.13
C ALA A 159 21.07 19.67 5.58
N ARG A 160 21.97 20.10 4.70
CA ARG A 160 22.89 21.22 4.94
C ARG A 160 23.07 22.08 3.69
N TYR A 161 23.00 23.39 3.86
CA TYR A 161 23.34 24.36 2.81
C TYR A 161 23.89 25.64 3.44
N GLY A 162 25.09 26.05 2.99
CA GLY A 162 25.80 27.19 3.57
C GLY A 162 26.01 27.02 5.08
N ASN A 163 25.46 27.96 5.85
CA ASN A 163 25.54 28.01 7.30
C ASN A 163 24.29 27.45 8.00
N GLU A 164 23.33 26.88 7.27
CA GLU A 164 22.13 26.27 7.83
C GLU A 164 22.23 24.73 7.72
N ALA A 165 21.78 24.04 8.77
CA ALA A 165 21.49 22.61 8.73
C ALA A 165 20.09 22.35 9.29
N VAL A 166 19.33 21.46 8.66
CA VAL A 166 17.96 21.13 9.06
C VAL A 166 17.83 19.62 9.23
N PHE A 167 17.21 19.23 10.33
CA PHE A 167 16.94 17.85 10.72
C PHE A 167 15.43 17.69 10.77
N SER A 168 14.87 16.73 10.06
CA SER A 168 13.42 16.58 9.92
C SER A 168 13.03 15.12 9.86
N VAL A 169 11.89 14.80 10.44
CA VAL A 169 11.15 13.58 10.09
C VAL A 169 9.98 13.92 9.18
N ASP A 170 9.43 12.92 8.49
CA ASP A 170 8.21 13.07 7.72
C ASP A 170 7.00 13.41 8.61
N ALA A 171 5.91 13.83 7.98
CA ALA A 171 4.68 14.25 8.65
C ALA A 171 4.11 13.24 9.65
N LEU A 172 4.43 11.95 9.49
CA LEU A 172 3.92 10.83 10.29
C LEU A 172 5.01 10.22 11.19
N GLY A 173 6.25 10.70 11.09
CA GLY A 173 7.38 10.23 11.90
C GLY A 173 7.64 8.73 11.72
N LEU A 174 7.62 8.23 10.48
CA LEU A 174 7.72 6.80 10.17
C LEU A 174 9.15 6.28 10.28
N ARG A 175 10.15 7.16 10.22
CA ARG A 175 11.57 6.82 10.46
C ARG A 175 12.06 7.47 11.76
N PRO A 176 12.88 6.76 12.55
CA PRO A 176 13.41 7.31 13.78
C PRO A 176 14.47 8.37 13.49
N LEU A 177 14.46 9.43 14.31
CA LEU A 177 15.52 10.43 14.38
C LEU A 177 15.59 10.94 15.82
N TRP A 178 16.78 10.94 16.39
CA TRP A 178 17.03 11.29 17.78
C TRP A 178 17.98 12.47 17.87
N THR A 179 17.73 13.38 18.82
CA THR A 179 18.68 14.39 19.25
C THR A 179 19.23 14.07 20.64
N PHE A 180 20.55 14.20 20.79
CA PHE A 180 21.27 14.03 22.05
C PHE A 180 22.65 14.68 21.96
N GLU A 181 23.29 14.90 23.10
CA GLU A 181 24.51 15.69 23.18
C GLU A 181 25.55 15.13 24.15
N THR A 182 26.80 15.42 23.84
CA THR A 182 27.98 15.28 24.71
C THR A 182 28.47 16.67 25.12
N GLU A 183 29.54 16.78 25.91
CA GLU A 183 30.09 18.09 26.31
C GLU A 183 30.53 18.98 25.13
N SER A 184 30.84 18.40 23.97
CA SER A 184 31.39 19.14 22.81
C SER A 184 30.61 18.98 21.52
N THR A 185 29.67 18.03 21.44
CA THR A 185 29.02 17.64 20.17
C THR A 185 27.53 17.40 20.34
N LEU A 186 26.73 17.97 19.44
CA LEU A 186 25.31 17.72 19.27
C LEU A 186 25.11 16.67 18.15
N TYR A 187 24.33 15.63 18.44
CA TYR A 187 24.07 14.52 17.53
C TYR A 187 22.62 14.52 17.06
N PHE A 188 22.44 14.22 15.78
CA PHE A 188 21.16 13.86 15.16
C PHE A 188 21.34 12.54 14.43
N SER A 189 20.66 11.48 14.87
CA SER A 189 20.90 10.13 14.36
C SER A 189 19.65 9.28 14.35
N SER A 190 19.53 8.37 13.37
CA SER A 190 18.44 7.38 13.32
C SER A 190 18.48 6.41 14.51
N GLU A 191 19.66 6.25 15.11
CA GLU A 191 19.89 5.42 16.27
C GLU A 191 20.58 6.23 17.36
N ARG A 192 20.08 6.11 18.60
CA ARG A 192 20.74 6.77 19.73
C ARG A 192 21.93 6.01 20.31
N GLY A 193 22.05 4.72 20.03
CA GLY A 193 23.14 3.86 20.51
C GLY A 193 24.48 4.01 19.78
N ILE A 194 24.65 5.03 18.92
CA ILE A 194 25.94 5.35 18.31
C ILE A 194 26.99 5.82 19.34
N ILE A 195 26.54 6.29 20.50
CA ILE A 195 27.36 6.51 21.70
C ILE A 195 26.69 5.81 22.89
N ARG A 196 27.46 5.55 23.94
CA ARG A 196 26.93 4.96 25.17
C ARG A 196 26.25 6.03 26.03
N ALA A 197 25.25 5.64 26.81
CA ALA A 197 24.49 6.57 27.65
C ALA A 197 25.37 7.33 28.65
N HIS A 198 26.50 6.75 29.09
CA HIS A 198 27.41 7.43 30.02
C HIS A 198 28.12 8.65 29.41
N GLN A 199 28.19 8.75 28.08
CA GLN A 199 28.80 9.87 27.35
C GLN A 199 27.81 11.03 27.15
N MET A 200 26.51 10.79 27.37
CA MET A 200 25.46 11.81 27.18
C MET A 200 25.42 12.78 28.36
N VAL A 201 25.24 14.08 28.07
CA VAL A 201 25.11 15.12 29.10
C VAL A 201 23.67 15.57 29.35
N ALA A 202 22.75 15.22 28.44
CA ALA A 202 21.32 15.47 28.53
C ALA A 202 20.50 14.24 28.13
N GLU A 203 19.18 14.31 28.35
CA GLU A 203 18.26 13.24 27.95
C GLU A 203 18.17 13.15 26.42
N PRO A 204 18.26 11.94 25.84
CA PRO A 204 17.99 11.77 24.42
C PRO A 204 16.49 12.02 24.14
N LYS A 205 16.20 12.73 23.05
CA LYS A 205 14.84 13.07 22.63
C LYS A 205 14.58 12.53 21.22
N PRO A 206 13.54 11.71 20.99
CA PRO A 206 13.11 11.35 19.65
C PRO A 206 12.35 12.51 19.00
N PHE A 207 12.42 12.63 17.68
CA PHE A 207 11.60 13.55 16.92
C PHE A 207 10.15 13.06 16.84
N SER A 208 9.22 13.97 17.12
CA SER A 208 7.78 13.74 16.97
C SER A 208 7.38 13.80 15.50
N PRO A 209 6.24 13.19 15.09
CA PRO A 209 5.74 13.30 13.72
C PRO A 209 5.72 14.75 13.20
N GLY A 210 6.34 14.99 12.05
CA GLY A 210 6.48 16.32 11.42
C GLY A 210 7.42 17.31 12.10
N GLU A 211 8.07 16.94 13.21
CA GLU A 211 8.99 17.81 13.96
C GLU A 211 10.26 18.08 13.16
N LYS A 212 10.78 19.31 13.31
CA LYS A 212 12.04 19.75 12.71
C LYS A 212 12.88 20.53 13.72
N MET A 213 14.19 20.48 13.53
CA MET A 213 15.14 21.34 14.23
C MET A 213 16.14 21.89 13.23
N ALA A 214 16.63 23.10 13.46
CA ALA A 214 17.61 23.75 12.61
C ALA A 214 18.82 24.20 13.42
N VAL A 215 19.99 24.11 12.82
CA VAL A 215 21.24 24.60 13.39
C VAL A 215 21.77 25.70 12.47
N LEU A 216 22.00 26.88 13.04
CA LEU A 216 22.67 27.99 12.41
C LEU A 216 24.14 28.01 12.83
N LEU A 217 25.04 27.92 11.86
CA LEU A 217 26.48 27.98 12.05
C LEU A 217 26.94 29.45 12.00
N SER A 218 27.70 29.87 12.99
CA SER A 218 28.35 31.18 13.01
C SER A 218 29.79 31.07 13.51
N PRO A 219 30.67 32.04 13.23
CA PRO A 219 32.03 32.04 13.78
C PRO A 219 32.10 31.98 15.31
N GLY A 220 31.03 32.40 16.00
CA GLY A 220 30.93 32.42 17.47
C GLY A 220 30.29 31.18 18.10
N GLY A 221 29.91 30.18 17.30
CA GLY A 221 29.28 28.94 17.78
C GLY A 221 28.03 28.55 16.98
N VAL A 222 27.31 27.56 17.52
CA VAL A 222 26.07 27.02 16.93
C VAL A 222 24.85 27.56 17.66
N ARG A 223 23.82 27.99 16.90
CA ARG A 223 22.49 28.29 17.46
C ARG A 223 21.51 27.22 17.01
N LEU A 224 20.91 26.52 17.97
CA LEU A 224 19.84 25.56 17.73
C LEU A 224 18.51 26.31 17.72
N LEU A 225 17.67 26.03 16.73
CA LEU A 225 16.29 26.49 16.63
C LEU A 225 15.38 25.27 16.78
N ASP A 226 14.43 25.36 17.71
CA ASP A 226 13.33 24.41 17.78
C ASP A 226 12.28 24.68 16.70
N TYR A 227 11.25 23.83 16.63
CA TYR A 227 10.27 23.93 15.56
C TYR A 227 9.45 25.24 15.62
N PRO A 228 8.94 25.71 16.77
CA PRO A 228 8.34 27.04 16.87
C PRO A 228 9.25 28.19 16.41
N GLU A 229 10.53 28.17 16.76
CA GLU A 229 11.49 29.19 16.28
C GLU A 229 11.70 29.13 14.75
N ILE A 230 11.70 27.92 14.16
CA ILE A 230 11.70 27.74 12.70
C ILE A 230 10.48 28.40 12.08
N GLN A 231 9.29 28.15 12.63
CA GLN A 231 8.03 28.71 12.12
C GLN A 231 8.00 30.24 12.21
N ASN A 232 8.56 30.81 13.28
CA ASN A 232 8.72 32.26 13.42
C ASN A 232 9.67 32.82 12.36
N THR A 233 10.82 32.18 12.16
CA THR A 233 11.80 32.57 11.14
C THR A 233 11.20 32.52 9.74
N LEU A 234 10.41 31.48 9.44
CA LEU A 234 9.68 31.34 8.18
C LEU A 234 8.67 32.49 7.98
N PHE A 235 7.94 32.83 9.04
CA PHE A 235 6.92 33.88 9.01
C PHE A 235 7.53 35.28 8.79
N GLU A 236 8.65 35.58 9.44
CA GLU A 236 9.38 36.84 9.23
C GLU A 236 9.81 36.99 7.76
N ARG A 237 10.46 35.96 7.20
CA ARG A 237 10.91 35.97 5.79
C ARG A 237 9.74 36.05 4.80
N PHE A 238 8.63 35.37 5.10
CA PHE A 238 7.41 35.47 4.30
C PHE A 238 6.86 36.90 4.25
N ASN A 239 6.84 37.60 5.39
CA ASN A 239 6.36 38.98 5.47
C ASN A 239 7.24 39.95 4.68
N GLU A 240 8.55 39.71 4.65
CA GLU A 240 9.50 40.54 3.89
C GLU A 240 9.40 40.29 2.38
N ARG A 241 9.33 39.02 1.98
CA ARG A 241 9.53 38.62 0.57
C ARG A 241 8.24 38.45 -0.22
N ILE A 242 7.19 37.87 0.38
CA ILE A 242 6.02 37.36 -0.36
C ILE A 242 4.75 38.17 -0.04
N ARG A 243 4.49 38.47 1.23
CA ARG A 243 3.30 39.21 1.68
C ARG A 243 3.06 40.52 0.90
N PRO A 244 4.08 41.33 0.54
CA PRO A 244 3.86 42.57 -0.21
C PRO A 244 3.27 42.36 -1.61
N ALA A 245 3.43 41.18 -2.20
CA ALA A 245 2.92 40.85 -3.54
C ALA A 245 1.50 40.21 -3.52
N ILE A 246 0.91 40.00 -2.34
CA ILE A 246 -0.43 39.41 -2.22
C ILE A 246 -1.47 40.50 -2.48
N SER A 247 -2.26 40.35 -3.55
CA SER A 247 -3.34 41.26 -3.87
C SER A 247 -4.46 41.21 -2.82
N LYS A 248 -5.02 42.38 -2.47
CA LYS A 248 -6.22 42.48 -1.60
C LYS A 248 -7.48 41.87 -2.23
N THR A 249 -7.50 41.68 -3.55
CA THR A 249 -8.65 41.16 -4.31
C THR A 249 -8.79 39.64 -4.27
N GLN A 250 -7.91 38.91 -3.57
CA GLN A 250 -7.96 37.44 -3.50
C GLN A 250 -9.26 36.88 -2.91
N HIS A 251 -9.98 37.66 -2.09
CA HIS A 251 -11.24 37.26 -1.45
C HIS A 251 -12.50 37.79 -2.13
N GLU A 252 -12.38 38.56 -3.22
CA GLU A 252 -13.54 39.13 -3.90
C GLU A 252 -14.32 38.05 -4.65
N THR A 253 -15.65 38.09 -4.62
CA THR A 253 -16.51 37.22 -5.42
C THR A 253 -17.20 38.02 -6.54
N ASN A 254 -17.34 37.41 -7.71
CA ASN A 254 -18.09 37.97 -8.82
C ASN A 254 -19.60 37.78 -8.58
N GLN A 255 -20.43 38.68 -9.13
CA GLN A 255 -21.88 38.52 -9.13
C GLN A 255 -22.34 37.66 -10.31
N GLY A 256 -23.31 36.77 -10.08
CA GLY A 256 -24.00 36.01 -11.13
C GLY A 256 -24.35 34.59 -10.69
N ASP A 257 -25.63 34.25 -10.81
CA ASP A 257 -26.13 32.88 -10.66
C ASP A 257 -26.47 32.36 -12.05
N LEU A 258 -25.71 31.37 -12.53
CA LEU A 258 -26.03 30.61 -13.73
C LEU A 258 -26.63 29.28 -13.32
N SER A 259 -27.62 28.79 -14.07
CA SER A 259 -27.97 27.37 -14.03
C SER A 259 -26.85 26.53 -14.65
N ALA A 260 -26.76 25.24 -14.26
CA ALA A 260 -25.83 24.29 -14.88
C ALA A 260 -25.92 24.27 -16.41
N ARG A 261 -27.13 24.39 -16.97
CA ARG A 261 -27.35 24.39 -18.42
C ARG A 261 -26.83 25.66 -19.09
N GLU A 262 -27.06 26.83 -18.49
CA GLU A 262 -26.49 28.09 -18.98
C GLU A 262 -24.96 28.09 -18.88
N PHE A 263 -24.42 27.52 -17.80
CA PHE A 263 -22.99 27.34 -17.61
C PHE A 263 -22.40 26.44 -18.72
N LEU A 264 -23.03 25.30 -19.01
CA LEU A 264 -22.58 24.36 -20.04
C LEU A 264 -22.94 24.78 -21.47
N GLY A 265 -23.73 25.84 -21.65
CA GLY A 265 -24.23 26.26 -22.96
C GLY A 265 -25.28 25.30 -23.56
N ILE A 266 -25.97 24.53 -22.72
CA ILE A 266 -27.01 23.56 -23.08
C ILE A 266 -28.35 24.30 -23.25
N GLY A 267 -29.01 24.14 -24.41
CA GLY A 267 -30.35 24.67 -24.67
C GLY A 267 -30.47 25.80 -25.72
N LYS A 268 -29.38 26.13 -26.44
CA LYS A 268 -29.43 27.12 -27.55
C LYS A 268 -29.90 26.54 -28.89
N GLU A 269 -29.93 25.22 -29.05
CA GLU A 269 -30.34 24.50 -30.26
C GLU A 269 -31.27 23.34 -29.86
N GLY A 270 -32.38 23.12 -30.58
CA GLY A 270 -33.55 22.31 -30.21
C GLY A 270 -33.37 20.81 -29.95
N THR A 271 -32.41 20.42 -29.11
CA THR A 271 -32.18 19.06 -28.61
C THR A 271 -32.71 18.92 -27.17
N THR A 272 -33.51 17.88 -26.93
CA THR A 272 -33.99 17.53 -25.59
C THR A 272 -32.94 16.69 -24.85
N PHE A 273 -32.32 17.31 -23.86
CA PHE A 273 -31.50 16.63 -22.84
C PHE A 273 -32.36 15.92 -21.78
N GLU A 274 -33.68 16.13 -21.81
CA GLU A 274 -34.65 15.46 -20.94
C GLU A 274 -34.79 13.98 -21.31
N ARG A 275 -34.13 13.11 -20.55
CA ARG A 275 -34.29 11.66 -20.66
C ARG A 275 -34.07 10.98 -19.31
N PRO A 276 -34.68 9.81 -19.06
CA PRO A 276 -34.46 9.08 -17.81
C PRO A 276 -32.99 8.69 -17.65
N VAL A 277 -32.45 8.86 -16.43
CA VAL A 277 -31.07 8.53 -16.05
C VAL A 277 -30.67 7.12 -16.48
N GLN A 278 -31.61 6.18 -16.39
CA GLN A 278 -31.40 4.76 -16.72
C GLN A 278 -31.03 4.53 -18.19
N THR A 279 -31.42 5.43 -19.10
CA THR A 279 -31.06 5.34 -20.52
C THR A 279 -29.57 5.65 -20.77
N LEU A 280 -28.90 6.28 -19.81
CA LEU A 280 -27.50 6.68 -19.91
C LEU A 280 -26.53 5.62 -19.36
N TRP A 281 -27.01 4.65 -18.58
CA TRP A 281 -26.16 3.64 -17.94
C TRP A 281 -25.35 2.81 -18.95
N ASN A 282 -26.01 2.20 -19.94
CA ASN A 282 -25.34 1.37 -20.95
C ASN A 282 -24.33 2.16 -21.82
N PRO A 283 -24.67 3.31 -22.45
CA PRO A 283 -23.72 4.02 -23.30
C PRO A 283 -22.45 4.47 -22.56
N PHE A 284 -22.56 4.85 -21.28
CA PHE A 284 -21.40 5.20 -20.44
C PHE A 284 -20.71 3.98 -19.80
N GLY A 285 -21.23 2.76 -19.98
CA GLY A 285 -20.57 1.51 -19.56
C GLY A 285 -20.83 1.07 -18.11
N PHE A 286 -21.94 1.48 -17.50
CA PHE A 286 -22.36 1.00 -16.17
C PHE A 286 -22.79 -0.47 -16.24
N ALA A 287 -22.10 -1.34 -15.51
CA ALA A 287 -22.54 -2.71 -15.27
C ALA A 287 -23.60 -2.75 -14.15
N THR A 288 -24.33 -3.86 -14.07
CA THR A 288 -25.31 -4.08 -12.99
C THR A 288 -24.65 -3.97 -11.61
N GLU A 289 -23.44 -4.51 -11.47
CA GLU A 289 -22.66 -4.47 -10.22
C GLU A 289 -22.24 -3.06 -9.81
N ASP A 290 -21.93 -2.17 -10.76
CA ASP A 290 -21.61 -0.77 -10.44
C ASP A 290 -22.81 -0.07 -9.79
N LEU A 291 -24.02 -0.31 -10.31
CA LEU A 291 -25.26 0.25 -9.77
C LEU A 291 -25.58 -0.30 -8.37
N ASP A 292 -25.33 -1.59 -8.13
CA ASP A 292 -25.50 -2.21 -6.81
C ASP A 292 -24.53 -1.59 -5.78
N ILE A 293 -23.27 -1.38 -6.17
CA ILE A 293 -22.26 -0.71 -5.33
C ILE A 293 -22.70 0.72 -5.00
N LEU A 294 -23.10 1.50 -6.00
CA LEU A 294 -23.57 2.89 -5.82
C LEU A 294 -24.78 2.97 -4.89
N SER A 295 -25.76 2.08 -5.08
CA SER A 295 -26.93 2.00 -4.21
C SER A 295 -26.55 1.67 -2.77
N GLY A 296 -25.58 0.76 -2.58
CA GLY A 296 -24.97 0.45 -1.30
C GLY A 296 -24.32 1.67 -0.65
N MET A 297 -23.44 2.37 -1.37
CA MET A 297 -22.76 3.60 -0.90
C MET A 297 -23.77 4.66 -0.42
N ALA A 298 -24.80 4.92 -1.21
CA ALA A 298 -25.84 5.88 -0.88
C ALA A 298 -26.75 5.45 0.28
N SER A 299 -26.72 4.18 0.66
CA SER A 299 -27.48 3.66 1.80
C SER A 299 -26.69 3.74 3.11
N ILE A 300 -25.38 3.47 3.09
CA ILE A 300 -24.55 3.38 4.32
C ILE A 300 -23.51 4.50 4.48
N GLY A 301 -23.22 5.30 3.46
CA GLY A 301 -22.23 6.37 3.52
C GLY A 301 -20.76 5.91 3.51
N MET A 302 -20.51 4.68 3.05
CA MET A 302 -19.19 4.06 2.95
C MET A 302 -19.12 3.11 1.74
N ASP A 303 -17.92 2.76 1.30
CA ASP A 303 -17.68 1.74 0.29
C ASP A 303 -18.18 0.36 0.80
N PRO A 304 -19.06 -0.34 0.05
CA PRO A 304 -19.59 -1.64 0.45
C PRO A 304 -18.48 -2.68 0.67
N VAL A 305 -18.70 -3.56 1.65
CA VAL A 305 -17.80 -4.68 1.97
C VAL A 305 -18.33 -5.98 1.36
N GLY A 306 -17.50 -6.65 0.58
CA GLY A 306 -17.74 -7.96 -0.02
C GLY A 306 -16.78 -9.04 0.49
N SER A 307 -16.88 -10.22 -0.12
CA SER A 307 -16.09 -11.39 0.23
C SER A 307 -15.78 -12.27 -1.00
N LEU A 308 -14.91 -13.26 -0.80
CA LEU A 308 -14.27 -14.07 -1.85
C LEU A 308 -13.41 -13.21 -2.80
N GLY A 309 -12.79 -13.85 -3.80
CA GLY A 309 -12.00 -13.16 -4.81
C GLY A 309 -12.84 -12.68 -5.98
N PHE A 310 -12.23 -11.82 -6.81
CA PHE A 310 -12.79 -11.45 -8.10
C PHE A 310 -12.45 -12.53 -9.14
N ASP A 311 -13.46 -13.21 -9.65
CA ASP A 311 -13.38 -14.30 -10.64
C ASP A 311 -14.06 -13.94 -11.96
N GLY A 312 -14.13 -12.64 -12.26
CA GLY A 312 -14.51 -12.10 -13.56
C GLY A 312 -13.29 -11.81 -14.45
N PRO A 313 -13.50 -11.52 -15.75
CA PRO A 313 -12.41 -11.34 -16.70
C PRO A 313 -11.63 -10.05 -16.48
N LEU A 314 -10.33 -10.10 -16.80
CA LEU A 314 -9.54 -8.89 -17.08
C LEU A 314 -10.17 -8.14 -18.27
N ALA A 315 -10.11 -6.80 -18.26
CA ALA A 315 -10.66 -5.96 -19.34
C ALA A 315 -10.29 -6.40 -20.77
N PRO A 316 -9.02 -6.72 -21.12
CA PRO A 316 -8.67 -7.18 -22.47
C PRO A 316 -9.35 -8.50 -22.88
N LEU A 317 -9.82 -9.29 -21.91
CA LEU A 317 -10.50 -10.58 -22.10
C LEU A 317 -12.03 -10.49 -21.94
N ASN A 318 -12.53 -9.35 -21.48
CA ASN A 318 -13.96 -9.17 -21.25
C ASN A 318 -14.70 -9.06 -22.60
N PRO A 319 -15.72 -9.90 -22.87
CA PRO A 319 -16.52 -9.78 -24.08
C PRO A 319 -17.43 -8.55 -24.07
N GLU A 320 -17.74 -8.02 -22.89
CA GLU A 320 -18.53 -6.81 -22.72
C GLU A 320 -17.68 -5.56 -22.97
N ARG A 321 -18.31 -4.46 -23.42
CA ARG A 321 -17.64 -3.18 -23.65
C ARG A 321 -16.95 -2.69 -22.39
N GLN A 322 -15.69 -2.31 -22.50
CA GLN A 322 -14.88 -1.77 -21.40
C GLN A 322 -14.62 -0.28 -21.63
N ASN A 323 -14.50 0.47 -20.54
CA ASN A 323 -13.95 1.82 -20.55
C ASN A 323 -12.42 1.71 -20.31
N ILE A 324 -11.67 2.76 -20.65
CA ILE A 324 -10.22 2.83 -20.44
C ILE A 324 -9.82 2.51 -18.98
N PRO A 325 -10.47 3.03 -17.92
CA PRO A 325 -10.11 2.70 -16.54
C PRO A 325 -10.13 1.19 -16.25
N ASP A 326 -10.98 0.40 -16.90
CA ASP A 326 -11.10 -1.04 -16.65
C ASP A 326 -9.80 -1.81 -16.98
N TYR A 327 -8.94 -1.24 -17.84
CA TYR A 327 -7.64 -1.80 -18.20
C TYR A 327 -6.56 -1.56 -17.13
N PHE A 328 -6.84 -0.75 -16.11
CA PHE A 328 -5.88 -0.35 -15.09
C PHE A 328 -6.12 -1.07 -13.76
N LYS A 329 -5.02 -1.31 -13.06
CA LYS A 329 -4.98 -1.78 -11.68
C LYS A 329 -4.23 -0.77 -10.82
N GLU A 330 -4.80 -0.43 -9.68
CA GLU A 330 -4.16 0.43 -8.68
C GLU A 330 -2.99 -0.28 -8.00
N SER A 331 -1.94 0.48 -7.71
CA SER A 331 -0.78 0.05 -6.93
C SER A 331 -0.98 0.35 -5.44
N VAL A 332 -0.23 -0.35 -4.59
CA VAL A 332 -0.20 -0.12 -3.14
C VAL A 332 1.24 -0.19 -2.62
N ALA A 333 1.44 0.31 -1.41
CA ALA A 333 2.70 0.18 -0.68
C ALA A 333 2.99 -1.28 -0.33
N VAL A 334 4.21 -1.75 -0.61
CA VAL A 334 4.65 -3.12 -0.30
C VAL A 334 6.10 -3.08 0.17
N VAL A 335 6.34 -3.40 1.45
CA VAL A 335 7.66 -3.52 2.12
C VAL A 335 8.47 -2.23 2.18
N THR A 336 8.83 -1.67 1.02
CA THR A 336 9.70 -0.49 0.86
C THR A 336 9.15 0.76 1.53
N ASN A 337 7.82 0.87 1.55
CA ASN A 337 7.07 1.88 2.27
C ASN A 337 5.83 1.25 2.92
N PRO A 338 5.31 1.84 4.01
CA PRO A 338 4.10 1.37 4.68
C PRO A 338 2.83 1.99 4.10
N ALA A 339 1.74 1.22 4.08
CA ALA A 339 0.40 1.81 4.07
C ALA A 339 0.11 2.48 5.42
N ILE A 340 -0.82 3.44 5.45
CA ILE A 340 -1.21 4.13 6.69
C ILE A 340 -2.67 3.81 7.00
N ASP A 341 -3.00 3.70 8.29
CA ASP A 341 -4.36 3.41 8.74
C ASP A 341 -5.25 4.66 8.76
N ARG A 342 -6.04 4.84 7.70
CA ARG A 342 -7.02 5.92 7.59
C ARG A 342 -8.00 6.01 8.76
N GLU A 343 -8.41 4.88 9.34
CA GLU A 343 -9.47 4.91 10.36
C GLU A 343 -8.95 5.46 11.70
N ARG A 344 -7.68 5.20 12.02
CA ARG A 344 -7.07 5.57 13.30
C ARG A 344 -6.20 6.82 13.23
N GLU A 345 -5.76 7.18 12.04
CA GLU A 345 -4.88 8.32 11.78
C GLU A 345 -5.56 9.35 10.87
N MET A 346 -6.90 9.48 10.96
CA MET A 346 -7.72 10.24 10.00
C MET A 346 -7.32 11.73 9.89
N GLU A 347 -6.83 12.33 10.97
CA GLU A 347 -6.41 13.74 11.04
C GLU A 347 -5.23 14.07 10.10
N HIS A 348 -4.48 13.06 9.69
CA HIS A 348 -3.37 13.22 8.75
C HIS A 348 -3.83 13.33 7.29
N PHE A 349 -5.02 12.81 6.96
CA PHE A 349 -5.46 12.65 5.58
C PHE A 349 -6.23 13.87 5.06
N SER A 350 -5.98 14.24 3.80
CA SER A 350 -6.73 15.29 3.13
C SER A 350 -6.94 15.01 1.63
N PRO A 351 -8.20 14.99 1.15
CA PRO A 351 -8.49 14.97 -0.29
C PRO A 351 -8.33 16.34 -0.96
N ARG A 352 -7.91 17.37 -0.22
CA ARG A 352 -7.87 18.77 -0.67
C ARG A 352 -7.07 18.96 -1.96
N ILE A 353 -7.58 19.84 -2.83
CA ILE A 353 -6.88 20.31 -4.04
C ILE A 353 -7.05 21.82 -4.21
N VAL A 354 -6.34 22.38 -5.19
CA VAL A 354 -6.36 23.80 -5.54
C VAL A 354 -6.87 23.95 -6.98
N LEU A 355 -7.86 24.81 -7.18
CA LEU A 355 -8.35 25.21 -8.49
C LEU A 355 -7.79 26.58 -8.90
N GLY A 356 -7.45 26.72 -10.18
CA GLY A 356 -6.91 27.93 -10.79
C GLY A 356 -5.38 27.96 -10.91
N PRO A 357 -4.81 29.12 -11.30
CA PRO A 357 -3.39 29.27 -11.53
C PRO A 357 -2.59 29.16 -10.22
N ARG A 358 -1.35 28.65 -10.33
CA ARG A 358 -0.46 28.45 -9.18
C ARG A 358 0.48 29.64 -8.98
N PRO A 359 0.85 30.00 -7.74
CA PRO A 359 1.87 30.99 -7.47
C PRO A 359 3.23 30.66 -8.11
N TYR A 360 4.03 31.70 -8.29
CA TYR A 360 5.41 31.62 -8.75
C TYR A 360 6.29 32.60 -7.94
N PHE A 361 7.39 32.11 -7.38
CA PHE A 361 8.24 32.85 -6.44
C PHE A 361 9.68 33.10 -6.96
N GLY A 362 9.86 33.16 -8.29
CA GLY A 362 11.15 33.53 -8.90
C GLY A 362 11.47 35.03 -8.76
N ASP A 363 12.21 35.59 -9.71
CA ASP A 363 12.63 37.02 -9.71
C ASP A 363 11.45 38.00 -9.54
N SER A 364 10.28 37.67 -10.09
CA SER A 364 9.03 38.37 -9.83
C SER A 364 8.05 37.46 -9.09
N VAL A 365 7.68 37.83 -7.87
CA VAL A 365 6.65 37.13 -7.09
C VAL A 365 5.27 37.36 -7.72
N GLN A 366 4.60 36.28 -8.10
CA GLN A 366 3.25 36.28 -8.65
C GLN A 366 2.32 35.42 -7.80
N VAL A 367 1.23 36.01 -7.32
CA VAL A 367 0.24 35.32 -6.48
C VAL A 367 -1.16 35.46 -7.09
N PRO A 368 -1.51 34.64 -8.10
CA PRO A 368 -2.83 34.67 -8.72
C PRO A 368 -3.92 34.23 -7.74
N LYS A 369 -5.18 34.55 -8.06
CA LYS A 369 -6.33 34.05 -7.32
C LYS A 369 -6.44 32.53 -7.52
N GLY A 370 -6.77 31.80 -6.48
CA GLY A 370 -7.00 30.36 -6.54
C GLY A 370 -8.02 29.95 -5.50
N LEU A 371 -8.67 28.81 -5.71
CA LEU A 371 -9.74 28.32 -4.87
C LEU A 371 -9.32 26.98 -4.26
N ASP A 372 -9.14 26.95 -2.94
CA ASP A 372 -8.91 25.73 -2.19
C ASP A 372 -10.25 24.98 -1.99
N ILE A 373 -10.31 23.71 -2.40
CA ILE A 373 -11.48 22.86 -2.19
C ILE A 373 -11.08 21.63 -1.38
N SER A 374 -11.86 21.25 -0.38
CA SER A 374 -11.55 20.13 0.51
C SER A 374 -11.74 18.77 -0.15
N LEU A 375 -12.61 18.68 -1.17
CA LEU A 375 -12.92 17.46 -1.90
C LEU A 375 -12.89 17.74 -3.42
N PRO A 376 -12.20 16.93 -4.24
CA PRO A 376 -12.07 17.14 -5.68
C PRO A 376 -13.31 16.69 -6.47
N ILE A 377 -14.49 16.69 -5.82
CA ILE A 377 -15.77 16.28 -6.38
C ILE A 377 -16.70 17.48 -6.28
N LEU A 378 -16.99 18.11 -7.41
CA LEU A 378 -17.97 19.18 -7.51
C LEU A 378 -19.37 18.57 -7.69
N LEU A 379 -20.37 19.28 -7.17
CA LEU A 379 -21.78 18.93 -7.36
C LEU A 379 -22.39 19.75 -8.50
N GLY A 380 -23.67 19.55 -8.78
CA GLY A 380 -24.37 20.25 -9.87
C GLY A 380 -24.02 19.68 -11.24
N GLY A 381 -23.91 20.55 -12.25
CA GLY A 381 -23.67 20.11 -13.63
C GLY A 381 -24.84 19.36 -14.28
N HIS A 382 -26.04 19.46 -13.72
CA HIS A 382 -27.20 18.70 -14.21
C HIS A 382 -27.52 18.98 -15.69
N LEU A 383 -27.77 17.90 -16.44
CA LEU A 383 -28.18 17.99 -17.84
C LEU A 383 -29.68 18.26 -17.98
N SER A 384 -30.51 17.70 -17.09
CA SER A 384 -31.97 17.92 -17.08
C SER A 384 -32.33 19.30 -16.50
N SER A 385 -33.43 19.88 -16.97
CA SER A 385 -34.04 21.06 -16.38
C SER A 385 -34.73 20.77 -15.05
N THR A 386 -35.11 19.52 -14.81
CA THR A 386 -35.79 19.09 -13.57
C THR A 386 -34.76 18.54 -12.60
N LEU A 387 -34.47 19.31 -11.54
CA LEU A 387 -33.48 18.91 -10.55
C LEU A 387 -34.08 17.92 -9.53
N PRO A 388 -33.33 16.89 -9.11
CA PRO A 388 -33.77 15.99 -8.04
C PRO A 388 -33.95 16.68 -6.68
N LEU A 389 -33.23 17.79 -6.46
CA LEU A 389 -33.33 18.65 -5.29
C LEU A 389 -33.22 20.12 -5.70
N PRO A 390 -33.79 21.06 -4.91
CA PRO A 390 -33.55 22.49 -5.10
C PRO A 390 -32.05 22.82 -5.06
N VAL A 391 -31.61 23.79 -5.89
CA VAL A 391 -30.19 24.22 -5.96
C VAL A 391 -29.62 24.61 -4.60
N ASP A 392 -30.41 25.24 -3.74
CA ASP A 392 -29.95 25.66 -2.41
C ASP A 392 -29.61 24.46 -1.50
N ARG A 393 -30.26 23.31 -1.69
CA ARG A 393 -29.91 22.05 -1.00
C ARG A 393 -28.58 21.52 -1.52
N TYR A 394 -28.33 21.55 -2.82
CA TYR A 394 -27.02 21.19 -3.39
C TYR A 394 -25.91 22.11 -2.88
N ARG A 395 -26.16 23.43 -2.79
CA ARG A 395 -25.20 24.40 -2.22
C ARG A 395 -24.93 24.14 -0.74
N ALA A 396 -25.95 23.83 0.04
CA ALA A 396 -25.79 23.45 1.43
C ALA A 396 -24.95 22.17 1.57
N LEU A 397 -25.19 21.16 0.71
CA LEU A 397 -24.43 19.92 0.70
C LEU A 397 -22.97 20.16 0.27
N ALA A 398 -22.74 20.94 -0.78
CA ALA A 398 -21.41 21.30 -1.24
C ALA A 398 -20.62 22.01 -0.12
N LYS A 399 -21.25 22.99 0.55
CA LYS A 399 -20.66 23.68 1.72
C LYS A 399 -20.31 22.71 2.85
N LYS A 400 -21.19 21.75 3.16
CA LYS A 400 -20.94 20.74 4.20
C LYS A 400 -19.68 19.93 3.93
N HIS A 401 -19.45 19.54 2.68
CA HIS A 401 -18.29 18.75 2.25
C HIS A 401 -17.09 19.61 1.81
N GLY A 402 -17.15 20.93 1.97
CA GLY A 402 -16.07 21.85 1.59
C GLY A 402 -15.77 21.85 0.09
N THR A 403 -16.80 21.65 -0.74
CA THR A 403 -16.75 21.67 -2.20
C THR A 403 -17.75 22.69 -2.76
N TYR A 404 -17.88 22.76 -4.09
CA TYR A 404 -18.71 23.73 -4.80
C TYR A 404 -19.56 23.06 -5.87
N LEU A 405 -20.53 23.81 -6.40
CA LEU A 405 -21.22 23.43 -7.62
C LEU A 405 -20.38 23.87 -8.83
N LEU A 406 -20.46 23.12 -9.93
CA LEU A 406 -19.82 23.50 -11.19
C LEU A 406 -20.25 24.88 -11.66
N GLU A 407 -21.57 25.15 -11.60
CA GLU A 407 -22.18 26.42 -12.00
C GLU A 407 -21.88 27.60 -11.06
N ASP A 408 -21.32 27.35 -9.87
CA ASP A 408 -20.90 28.41 -8.94
C ASP A 408 -19.47 28.90 -9.21
N LEU A 409 -18.68 28.24 -10.07
CA LEU A 409 -17.32 28.66 -10.43
C LEU A 409 -17.20 30.11 -10.95
N PRO A 410 -18.15 30.65 -11.75
CA PRO A 410 -18.10 32.05 -12.19
C PRO A 410 -18.08 33.08 -11.06
N ARG A 411 -18.53 32.71 -9.85
CA ARG A 411 -18.42 33.56 -8.65
C ARG A 411 -16.98 33.75 -8.18
N TYR A 412 -16.07 32.86 -8.57
CA TYR A 412 -14.66 32.89 -8.15
C TYR A 412 -13.73 33.23 -9.31
N PHE A 413 -14.01 32.71 -10.49
CA PHE A 413 -13.24 32.94 -11.71
C PHE A 413 -14.07 33.75 -12.69
N PRO A 414 -13.55 34.83 -13.30
CA PRO A 414 -14.33 35.59 -14.29
C PRO A 414 -14.72 34.68 -15.45
N ARG A 415 -15.90 34.90 -16.05
CA ARG A 415 -16.41 34.01 -17.11
C ARG A 415 -15.46 33.88 -18.30
N SER A 416 -14.69 34.93 -18.61
CA SER A 416 -13.65 34.94 -19.65
C SER A 416 -12.47 34.00 -19.35
N ALA A 417 -12.25 33.64 -18.08
CA ALA A 417 -11.21 32.72 -17.64
C ALA A 417 -11.69 31.27 -17.53
N ILE A 418 -12.95 30.98 -17.85
CA ILE A 418 -13.51 29.63 -17.86
C ILE A 418 -13.78 29.21 -19.31
N ARG A 419 -13.17 28.11 -19.75
CA ARG A 419 -13.39 27.54 -21.08
C ARG A 419 -13.91 26.11 -20.98
N ILE A 420 -14.86 25.76 -21.84
CA ILE A 420 -15.36 24.40 -21.99
C ILE A 420 -14.73 23.80 -23.25
N LEU A 421 -14.15 22.60 -23.13
CA LEU A 421 -13.69 21.77 -24.22
C LEU A 421 -14.69 20.63 -24.45
N ASP A 422 -15.19 20.55 -25.68
CA ASP A 422 -16.10 19.51 -26.12
C ASP A 422 -15.32 18.20 -26.39
N SER A 423 -15.43 17.25 -25.47
CA SER A 423 -14.86 15.90 -25.53
C SER A 423 -15.70 14.96 -26.39
N THR A 424 -16.00 15.40 -27.61
CA THR A 424 -16.66 14.59 -28.64
C THR A 424 -15.96 14.72 -29.98
N MET A 425 -16.32 13.80 -30.87
CA MET A 425 -15.81 13.70 -32.23
C MET A 425 -16.97 13.80 -33.23
N GLU A 426 -16.73 14.38 -34.40
CA GLU A 426 -17.70 14.38 -35.50
C GLU A 426 -17.63 13.07 -36.29
N GLU A 427 -18.73 12.68 -36.94
CA GLU A 427 -18.81 11.40 -37.67
C GLU A 427 -17.69 11.21 -38.71
N GLY A 428 -17.23 12.27 -39.36
CA GLY A 428 -16.16 12.21 -40.37
C GLY A 428 -14.73 12.32 -39.84
N SER A 429 -14.53 12.65 -38.57
CA SER A 429 -13.20 12.88 -37.99
C SER A 429 -12.57 11.61 -37.41
N SER A 430 -11.23 11.54 -37.38
CA SER A 430 -10.49 10.48 -36.70
C SER A 430 -10.33 10.79 -35.20
N LEU A 431 -10.34 9.74 -34.37
CA LEU A 431 -10.13 9.87 -32.92
C LEU A 431 -8.81 10.57 -32.59
N ARG A 432 -7.74 10.17 -33.27
CA ARG A 432 -6.38 10.69 -32.98
C ARG A 432 -6.24 12.16 -33.36
N GLU A 433 -6.75 12.53 -34.54
CA GLU A 433 -6.75 13.92 -34.99
C GLU A 433 -7.54 14.80 -34.02
N ARG A 434 -8.73 14.35 -33.59
CA ARG A 434 -9.54 15.08 -32.62
C ARG A 434 -8.83 15.26 -31.27
N LEU A 435 -8.10 14.24 -30.78
CA LEU A 435 -7.30 14.37 -29.56
C LEU A 435 -6.17 15.40 -29.72
N GLU A 436 -5.49 15.40 -30.86
CA GLU A 436 -4.46 16.40 -31.17
C GLU A 436 -5.03 17.82 -31.25
N ASP A 437 -6.21 17.99 -31.85
CA ASP A 437 -6.97 19.24 -31.86
C ASP A 437 -7.31 19.72 -30.45
N LEU A 438 -7.86 18.84 -29.61
CA LEU A 438 -8.16 19.15 -28.20
C LEU A 438 -6.92 19.61 -27.43
N GLY A 439 -5.76 19.01 -27.71
CA GLY A 439 -4.48 19.45 -27.15
C GLY A 439 -4.09 20.86 -27.61
N ARG A 440 -4.31 21.20 -28.88
CA ARG A 440 -4.07 22.56 -29.43
C ARG A 440 -5.04 23.58 -28.85
N GLU A 441 -6.34 23.28 -28.83
CA GLU A 441 -7.38 24.13 -28.26
C GLU A 441 -7.10 24.45 -26.78
N ALA A 442 -6.63 23.47 -26.01
CA ALA A 442 -6.24 23.68 -24.62
C ALA A 442 -5.05 24.66 -24.48
N ILE A 443 -4.03 24.53 -25.33
CA ILE A 443 -2.88 25.44 -25.36
C ILE A 443 -3.31 26.86 -25.73
N GLU A 444 -4.16 27.01 -26.74
CA GLU A 444 -4.69 28.31 -27.17
C GLU A 444 -5.53 28.95 -26.07
N ALA A 445 -6.42 28.18 -25.43
CA ALA A 445 -7.23 28.64 -24.30
C ALA A 445 -6.36 29.10 -23.13
N ALA A 446 -5.33 28.33 -22.76
CA ALA A 446 -4.40 28.69 -21.70
C ALA A 446 -3.66 30.00 -22.01
N ARG A 447 -3.17 30.16 -23.24
CA ARG A 447 -2.51 31.41 -23.70
C ARG A 447 -3.45 32.61 -23.74
N ALA A 448 -4.75 32.39 -23.94
CA ALA A 448 -5.77 33.42 -23.88
C ALA A 448 -6.18 33.81 -22.45
N GLY A 449 -5.54 33.25 -21.41
CA GLY A 449 -5.82 33.57 -20.01
C GLY A 449 -6.92 32.72 -19.37
N THR A 450 -7.20 31.54 -19.93
CA THR A 450 -8.08 30.57 -19.27
C THR A 450 -7.42 30.07 -17.98
N GLU A 451 -8.14 30.13 -16.87
CA GLU A 451 -7.73 29.65 -15.54
C GLU A 451 -8.44 28.34 -15.15
N ILE A 452 -9.61 28.08 -15.72
CA ILE A 452 -10.38 26.84 -15.54
C ILE A 452 -10.77 26.27 -16.90
N LEU A 453 -10.36 25.04 -17.16
CA LEU A 453 -10.67 24.30 -18.37
C LEU A 453 -11.59 23.12 -18.02
N VAL A 454 -12.85 23.18 -18.45
CA VAL A 454 -13.86 22.14 -18.22
C VAL A 454 -13.90 21.22 -19.43
N ILE A 455 -13.56 19.95 -19.25
CA ILE A 455 -13.73 18.89 -20.25
C ILE A 455 -15.15 18.34 -20.09
N ASP A 456 -15.96 18.44 -21.14
CA ASP A 456 -17.38 18.07 -21.13
C ASP A 456 -17.68 17.04 -22.22
N ASP A 457 -18.41 15.96 -21.89
CA ASP A 457 -18.82 14.93 -22.85
C ASP A 457 -20.32 14.91 -23.15
N SER A 458 -21.07 15.88 -22.62
CA SER A 458 -22.54 15.93 -22.72
C SER A 458 -23.03 16.11 -24.16
N ALA A 459 -22.20 16.70 -25.02
CA ALA A 459 -22.47 16.86 -26.45
C ALA A 459 -22.67 15.51 -27.17
N ALA A 460 -22.20 14.39 -26.61
CA ALA A 460 -22.42 13.06 -27.16
C ALA A 460 -23.91 12.68 -27.26
N LEU A 461 -24.77 13.33 -26.47
CA LEU A 461 -26.22 13.13 -26.50
C LEU A 461 -26.90 13.79 -27.71
N ARG A 462 -26.16 14.58 -28.49
CA ARG A 462 -26.65 15.26 -29.70
C ARG A 462 -26.46 14.36 -30.94
N PRO A 463 -27.37 14.43 -31.92
CA PRO A 463 -27.17 13.79 -33.22
C PRO A 463 -25.86 14.25 -33.89
N GLY A 464 -25.16 13.33 -34.56
CA GLY A 464 -23.93 13.63 -35.31
C GLY A 464 -22.67 13.81 -34.45
N ARG A 465 -22.77 13.70 -33.12
CA ARG A 465 -21.63 13.67 -32.19
C ARG A 465 -21.36 12.24 -31.73
N ILE A 466 -20.08 11.89 -31.66
CA ILE A 466 -19.59 10.60 -31.18
C ILE A 466 -18.88 10.84 -29.84
N TRP A 467 -19.26 10.04 -28.84
CA TRP A 467 -18.65 10.09 -27.52
C TRP A 467 -17.17 9.74 -27.62
N LEU A 468 -16.32 10.65 -27.15
CA LEU A 468 -14.90 10.41 -26.98
C LEU A 468 -14.65 10.26 -25.49
N GLU A 469 -14.13 9.10 -25.10
CA GLU A 469 -13.97 8.78 -23.68
C GLU A 469 -13.09 9.83 -22.98
N PRO A 470 -13.61 10.55 -21.97
CA PRO A 470 -12.93 11.74 -21.43
C PRO A 470 -11.56 11.47 -20.83
N ALA A 471 -11.26 10.23 -20.43
CA ALA A 471 -9.95 9.76 -20.02
C ALA A 471 -8.85 10.10 -21.03
N LEU A 472 -9.14 9.91 -22.32
CA LEU A 472 -8.21 10.19 -23.42
C LEU A 472 -8.00 11.69 -23.59
N THR A 473 -9.07 12.48 -23.46
CA THR A 473 -9.00 13.95 -23.50
C THR A 473 -8.15 14.49 -22.37
N VAL A 474 -8.42 14.07 -21.14
CA VAL A 474 -7.70 14.54 -19.93
C VAL A 474 -6.21 14.25 -20.07
N ALA A 475 -5.83 13.01 -20.40
CA ALA A 475 -4.43 12.64 -20.54
C ALA A 475 -3.73 13.40 -21.69
N THR A 476 -4.45 13.67 -22.78
CA THR A 476 -3.92 14.41 -23.94
C THR A 476 -3.73 15.89 -23.61
N VAL A 477 -4.74 16.52 -23.02
CA VAL A 477 -4.73 17.93 -22.61
C VAL A 477 -3.66 18.17 -21.54
N ASP A 478 -3.58 17.32 -20.50
CA ASP A 478 -2.53 17.40 -19.48
C ASP A 478 -1.13 17.33 -20.11
N ARG A 479 -0.91 16.37 -21.02
CA ARG A 479 0.37 16.19 -21.71
C ARG A 479 0.72 17.39 -22.59
N ALA A 480 -0.25 17.93 -23.33
CA ALA A 480 -0.07 19.09 -24.20
C ALA A 480 0.31 20.34 -23.39
N LEU A 481 -0.44 20.63 -22.32
CA LEU A 481 -0.19 21.78 -21.43
C LEU A 481 1.14 21.68 -20.69
N ARG A 482 1.58 20.48 -20.29
CA ARG A 482 2.90 20.29 -19.66
C ARG A 482 4.07 20.51 -20.60
N ARG A 483 3.90 20.25 -21.90
CA ARG A 483 4.92 20.41 -22.94
C ARG A 483 4.99 21.84 -23.51
N ALA A 484 3.94 22.63 -23.33
CA ALA A 484 3.88 24.01 -23.77
C ALA A 484 4.26 24.98 -22.64
N SER A 485 4.97 26.06 -22.97
CA SER A 485 5.34 27.13 -22.01
C SER A 485 4.59 28.43 -22.29
N VAL A 486 4.44 29.27 -21.26
CA VAL A 486 3.86 30.63 -21.39
C VAL A 486 4.75 31.48 -22.32
N SER A 487 6.07 31.44 -22.10
CA SER A 487 7.12 31.99 -22.95
C SER A 487 8.38 31.12 -22.86
N PRO A 488 9.37 31.26 -23.77
CA PRO A 488 10.64 30.56 -23.63
C PRO A 488 11.31 30.89 -22.28
N GLY A 489 11.59 29.87 -21.47
CA GLY A 489 12.19 30.03 -20.13
C GLY A 489 11.21 30.25 -18.98
N SER A 490 9.89 30.23 -19.22
CA SER A 490 8.86 30.35 -18.16
C SER A 490 8.33 28.99 -17.68
N PRO A 491 7.54 28.94 -16.59
CA PRO A 491 6.74 27.75 -16.25
C PRO A 491 5.85 27.29 -17.40
N ASN A 492 5.48 26.00 -17.38
CA ASN A 492 4.58 25.43 -18.37
C ASN A 492 3.11 25.87 -18.20
N LEU A 493 2.31 25.69 -19.25
CA LEU A 493 0.89 26.08 -19.25
C LEU A 493 0.04 25.25 -18.30
N ARG A 494 0.48 24.05 -17.89
CA ARG A 494 -0.28 23.22 -16.94
C ARG A 494 -0.41 23.88 -15.56
N ARG A 495 0.52 24.76 -15.17
CA ARG A 495 0.47 25.53 -13.91
C ARG A 495 -0.39 26.79 -13.97
N SER A 496 -0.84 27.21 -15.16
CA SER A 496 -1.65 28.42 -15.33
C SER A 496 -3.16 28.16 -15.23
N LEU A 497 -3.59 26.90 -15.14
CA LEU A 497 -5.01 26.56 -15.08
C LEU A 497 -5.28 25.22 -14.37
N SER A 498 -6.55 24.97 -14.07
CA SER A 498 -7.03 23.67 -13.60
C SER A 498 -7.91 22.94 -14.60
N LEU A 499 -7.82 21.61 -14.61
CA LEU A 499 -8.63 20.71 -15.42
C LEU A 499 -9.80 20.16 -14.60
N ILE A 500 -11.02 20.47 -15.03
CA ILE A 500 -12.25 19.95 -14.42
C ILE A 500 -12.93 19.01 -15.41
N VAL A 501 -13.37 17.83 -14.97
CA VAL A 501 -14.01 16.84 -15.85
C VAL A 501 -15.48 16.70 -15.49
N HIS A 502 -16.37 17.16 -16.37
CA HIS A 502 -17.80 16.97 -16.27
C HIS A 502 -18.22 15.82 -17.20
N SER A 503 -18.60 14.68 -16.61
CA SER A 503 -18.81 13.47 -17.40
C SER A 503 -19.79 12.48 -16.78
N GLY A 504 -20.50 11.76 -17.64
CA GLY A 504 -21.30 10.59 -17.28
C GLY A 504 -20.48 9.31 -17.15
N ALA A 505 -19.20 9.31 -17.49
CA ALA A 505 -18.34 8.13 -17.54
C ALA A 505 -17.86 7.64 -16.17
N PHE A 506 -18.09 8.39 -15.09
CA PHE A 506 -17.72 8.00 -13.74
C PHE A 506 -18.75 7.00 -13.18
N ARG A 507 -18.35 5.74 -13.00
CA ARG A 507 -19.23 4.66 -12.55
C ARG A 507 -18.98 4.27 -11.11
N ASN A 508 -17.73 4.36 -10.67
CA ASN A 508 -17.28 3.90 -9.36
C ASN A 508 -16.06 4.71 -8.88
N LEU A 509 -15.59 4.40 -7.67
CA LEU A 509 -14.44 5.08 -7.06
C LEU A 509 -13.14 4.92 -7.86
N HIS A 510 -12.95 3.79 -8.56
CA HIS A 510 -11.76 3.55 -9.37
C HIS A 510 -11.68 4.52 -10.55
N ASP A 511 -12.81 4.79 -11.21
CA ASP A 511 -12.87 5.80 -12.28
C ASP A 511 -12.43 7.18 -11.74
N LEU A 512 -12.90 7.59 -10.56
CA LEU A 512 -12.51 8.88 -9.97
C LEU A 512 -10.99 8.97 -9.74
N ILE A 513 -10.39 7.95 -9.13
CA ILE A 513 -8.94 7.92 -8.87
C ILE A 513 -8.12 7.83 -10.16
N PHE A 514 -8.62 7.10 -11.15
CA PHE A 514 -7.99 7.03 -12.47
C PHE A 514 -7.88 8.41 -13.12
N TYR A 515 -8.98 9.16 -13.18
CA TYR A 515 -8.98 10.49 -13.82
C TYR A 515 -8.08 11.49 -13.10
N PHE A 516 -8.02 11.44 -11.77
CA PHE A 516 -7.07 12.22 -10.99
C PHE A 516 -5.62 11.89 -11.37
N SER A 517 -5.30 10.60 -11.45
CA SER A 517 -3.97 10.11 -11.87
C SER A 517 -3.59 10.59 -13.28
N MET A 518 -4.57 10.76 -14.16
CA MET A 518 -4.37 11.23 -15.54
C MET A 518 -4.25 12.75 -15.67
N GLY A 519 -4.52 13.51 -14.60
CA GLY A 519 -4.26 14.94 -14.53
C GLY A 519 -5.49 15.81 -14.28
N ALA A 520 -6.67 15.23 -14.01
CA ALA A 520 -7.82 16.00 -13.54
C ALA A 520 -7.52 16.63 -12.17
N ASP A 521 -7.90 17.90 -11.98
CA ASP A 521 -7.81 18.58 -10.68
C ASP A 521 -9.13 18.43 -9.90
N ALA A 522 -10.28 18.41 -10.59
CA ALA A 522 -11.58 18.10 -9.99
C ALA A 522 -12.53 17.41 -10.98
N MET A 523 -13.55 16.74 -10.47
CA MET A 523 -14.52 15.98 -11.25
C MET A 523 -15.96 16.33 -10.88
N VAL A 524 -16.86 16.23 -11.85
CA VAL A 524 -18.30 16.44 -11.69
C VAL A 524 -19.02 15.17 -12.15
N PRO A 525 -19.19 14.17 -11.26
CA PRO A 525 -19.75 12.87 -11.61
C PRO A 525 -21.27 12.88 -11.60
N TYR A 526 -21.88 13.71 -12.46
CA TYR A 526 -23.32 13.96 -12.43
C TYR A 526 -24.14 12.67 -12.55
N LEU A 527 -23.78 11.77 -13.48
CA LEU A 527 -24.52 10.53 -13.70
C LEU A 527 -24.40 9.54 -12.54
N MET A 528 -23.22 9.48 -11.89
CA MET A 528 -23.00 8.67 -10.70
C MET A 528 -23.91 9.12 -9.55
N LEU A 529 -23.98 10.44 -9.31
CA LEU A 529 -24.80 11.04 -8.26
C LEU A 529 -26.30 10.97 -8.57
N GLU A 530 -26.71 11.11 -9.82
CA GLU A 530 -28.10 10.94 -10.23
C GLU A 530 -28.54 9.47 -10.16
N SER A 531 -27.64 8.52 -10.43
CA SER A 531 -27.95 7.09 -10.39
C SER A 531 -28.28 6.59 -8.98
N VAL A 532 -27.70 7.16 -7.92
CA VAL A 532 -28.02 6.76 -6.54
C VAL A 532 -29.43 7.17 -6.09
N LEU A 533 -30.07 8.05 -6.86
CA LEU A 533 -31.43 8.54 -6.64
C LEU A 533 -32.49 7.72 -7.37
N VAL A 534 -32.08 6.77 -8.21
CA VAL A 534 -33.01 5.87 -8.90
C VAL A 534 -33.47 4.79 -7.91
N PRO A 535 -34.79 4.72 -7.59
CA PRO A 535 -35.28 3.71 -6.66
C PRO A 535 -35.20 2.31 -7.28
N PRO A 536 -35.14 1.26 -6.43
CA PRO A 536 -35.24 -0.12 -6.89
C PRO A 536 -36.49 -0.34 -7.75
N LYS A 537 -36.40 -1.27 -8.70
CA LYS A 537 -37.52 -1.55 -9.61
C LYS A 537 -38.78 -1.91 -8.84
N GLY A 538 -39.84 -1.13 -9.03
CA GLY A 538 -41.15 -1.34 -8.39
C GLY A 538 -41.30 -0.67 -7.02
N ALA A 539 -40.29 0.07 -6.55
CA ALA A 539 -40.41 0.95 -5.39
C ALA A 539 -40.86 2.36 -5.82
N ASP A 540 -41.49 3.08 -4.88
CA ASP A 540 -41.87 4.48 -5.06
C ASP A 540 -40.62 5.38 -5.13
N ALA A 541 -40.81 6.60 -5.65
CA ALA A 541 -39.78 7.62 -5.62
C ALA A 541 -39.40 7.97 -4.16
N PHE A 542 -38.12 8.25 -3.92
CA PHE A 542 -37.66 8.72 -2.61
C PHE A 542 -38.28 10.08 -2.27
N SER A 543 -38.52 10.32 -0.98
CA SER A 543 -38.88 11.66 -0.49
C SER A 543 -37.72 12.64 -0.68
N GLU A 544 -37.99 13.95 -0.72
CA GLU A 544 -36.94 14.97 -0.83
C GLU A 544 -35.87 14.84 0.28
N GLU A 545 -36.29 14.50 1.50
CA GLU A 545 -35.39 14.27 2.63
C GLU A 545 -34.47 13.07 2.41
N GLU A 546 -35.02 11.94 1.97
CA GLU A 546 -34.22 10.74 1.69
C GLU A 546 -33.31 10.96 0.47
N THR A 547 -33.76 11.68 -0.56
CA THR A 547 -32.92 12.09 -1.70
C THR A 547 -31.71 12.90 -1.23
N GLY A 548 -31.93 13.88 -0.35
CA GLY A 548 -30.85 14.66 0.28
C GLY A 548 -29.88 13.79 1.08
N ALA A 549 -30.41 12.89 1.90
CA ALA A 549 -29.60 11.98 2.71
C ALA A 549 -28.79 10.97 1.87
N ARG A 550 -29.36 10.45 0.77
CA ARG A 550 -28.67 9.54 -0.15
C ARG A 550 -27.51 10.22 -0.86
N LEU A 551 -27.70 11.45 -1.34
CA LEU A 551 -26.60 12.23 -1.94
C LEU A 551 -25.50 12.53 -0.93
N ASP A 552 -25.87 12.94 0.29
CA ASP A 552 -24.91 13.20 1.36
C ASP A 552 -24.07 11.97 1.70
N ARG A 553 -24.73 10.81 1.85
CA ARG A 553 -24.04 9.53 2.07
C ARG A 553 -23.17 9.14 0.88
N ALA A 554 -23.62 9.34 -0.36
CA ALA A 554 -22.82 9.05 -1.55
C ALA A 554 -21.54 9.90 -1.61
N VAL A 555 -21.65 11.21 -1.38
CA VAL A 555 -20.49 12.13 -1.36
C VAL A 555 -19.54 11.78 -0.22
N LEU A 556 -20.07 11.50 0.98
CA LEU A 556 -19.26 11.05 2.12
C LEU A 556 -18.52 9.73 1.84
N ALA A 557 -19.19 8.79 1.17
CA ALA A 557 -18.59 7.51 0.78
C ALA A 557 -17.42 7.72 -0.21
N MET A 558 -17.58 8.63 -1.17
CA MET A 558 -16.50 9.00 -2.11
C MET A 558 -15.32 9.65 -1.37
N GLN A 559 -15.57 10.58 -0.45
CA GLN A 559 -14.52 11.21 0.35
C GLN A 559 -13.71 10.16 1.13
N LYS A 560 -14.39 9.31 1.92
CA LYS A 560 -13.75 8.23 2.68
C LYS A 560 -13.01 7.26 1.77
N GLY A 561 -13.58 6.96 0.60
CA GLY A 561 -12.97 6.13 -0.43
C GLY A 561 -11.65 6.69 -0.96
N ILE A 562 -11.61 7.98 -1.30
CA ILE A 562 -10.39 8.67 -1.76
C ILE A 562 -9.32 8.66 -0.66
N GLU A 563 -9.69 9.04 0.57
CA GLU A 563 -8.78 9.00 1.72
C GLU A 563 -8.21 7.61 1.94
N LYS A 564 -9.03 6.56 1.82
CA LYS A 564 -8.60 5.17 1.96
C LYS A 564 -7.64 4.75 0.85
N ILE A 565 -7.85 5.19 -0.40
CA ILE A 565 -6.98 4.84 -1.53
C ILE A 565 -5.62 5.53 -1.42
N ILE A 566 -5.55 6.81 -1.05
CA ILE A 566 -4.25 7.45 -0.83
C ILE A 566 -3.49 6.79 0.35
N SER A 567 -4.22 6.32 1.37
CA SER A 567 -3.61 5.68 2.54
C SER A 567 -2.94 4.34 2.21
N THR A 568 -3.43 3.57 1.22
CA THR A 568 -2.81 2.29 0.83
C THR A 568 -1.43 2.46 0.21
N MET A 569 -1.12 3.64 -0.33
CA MET A 569 0.20 4.03 -0.84
C MET A 569 1.06 4.74 0.20
N GLY A 570 0.56 4.93 1.42
CA GLY A 570 1.25 5.72 2.43
C GLY A 570 1.29 7.21 2.10
N ILE A 571 0.25 7.72 1.42
CA ILE A 571 0.08 9.12 1.02
C ILE A 571 -0.99 9.74 1.91
N HIS A 572 -0.71 10.90 2.50
CA HIS A 572 -1.60 11.60 3.41
C HIS A 572 -2.31 12.81 2.75
N GLU A 573 -1.88 13.27 1.57
CA GLU A 573 -2.62 14.32 0.85
C GLU A 573 -2.73 14.03 -0.65
N MET A 574 -3.93 14.22 -1.19
CA MET A 574 -4.31 13.79 -2.54
C MET A 574 -3.46 14.42 -3.64
N ARG A 575 -2.95 15.65 -3.48
CA ARG A 575 -2.12 16.28 -4.52
C ARG A 575 -0.80 15.55 -4.72
N GLY A 576 -0.33 14.76 -3.75
CA GLY A 576 0.81 13.86 -3.88
C GLY A 576 0.53 12.58 -4.68
N TYR A 577 -0.75 12.20 -4.86
CA TYR A 577 -1.11 10.98 -5.59
C TYR A 577 -0.77 11.12 -7.09
N GLY A 578 0.13 10.26 -7.56
CA GLY A 578 0.67 10.28 -8.92
C GLY A 578 -0.03 9.29 -9.85
N ARG A 579 0.67 8.84 -10.89
CA ARG A 579 0.21 7.73 -11.75
C ARG A 579 0.54 6.37 -11.13
N LEU A 580 -0.06 6.09 -9.98
CA LEU A 580 0.18 4.89 -9.16
C LEU A 580 -0.69 3.72 -9.60
N MET A 581 -0.66 3.42 -10.90
CA MET A 581 -1.51 2.44 -11.55
C MET A 581 -0.72 1.70 -12.63
N SER A 582 -1.24 0.57 -13.11
CA SER A 582 -0.66 -0.15 -14.24
C SER A 582 -1.71 -0.75 -15.13
N SER A 583 -1.46 -0.71 -16.43
CA SER A 583 -2.39 -1.22 -17.43
C SER A 583 -2.03 -2.62 -17.92
N ILE A 584 -3.02 -3.38 -18.36
CA ILE A 584 -2.83 -4.69 -18.98
C ILE A 584 -3.52 -4.70 -20.33
N GLY A 585 -2.76 -4.87 -21.41
CA GLY A 585 -3.29 -5.04 -22.76
C GLY A 585 -3.70 -3.74 -23.48
N LEU A 586 -3.12 -2.60 -23.13
CA LEU A 586 -3.16 -1.41 -24.01
C LEU A 586 -2.10 -1.55 -25.10
N SER A 587 -2.39 -1.15 -26.34
CA SER A 587 -1.35 -1.07 -27.38
C SER A 587 -0.23 -0.10 -26.98
N VAL A 588 0.97 -0.28 -27.54
CA VAL A 588 2.14 0.56 -27.26
C VAL A 588 1.79 2.05 -27.40
N GLU A 589 1.25 2.44 -28.57
CA GLU A 589 0.91 3.84 -28.87
C GLU A 589 -0.12 4.44 -27.90
N VAL A 590 -1.11 3.66 -27.45
CA VAL A 590 -2.13 4.12 -26.49
C VAL A 590 -1.52 4.25 -25.09
N SER A 591 -0.68 3.29 -24.69
CA SER A 591 -0.06 3.29 -23.36
C SER A 591 0.88 4.48 -23.12
N GLU A 592 1.55 4.97 -24.17
CA GLU A 592 2.42 6.15 -24.10
C GLU A 592 1.68 7.43 -23.70
N LEU A 593 0.37 7.51 -23.97
CA LEU A 593 -0.45 8.64 -23.52
C LEU A 593 -0.54 8.69 -22.00
N PHE A 594 -0.74 7.53 -21.37
CA PHE A 594 -0.93 7.40 -19.94
C PHE A 594 0.39 7.34 -19.16
N ALA A 595 1.51 6.95 -19.79
CA ALA A 595 2.83 6.88 -19.14
C ALA A 595 2.82 6.15 -17.78
N THR A 596 2.09 5.04 -17.72
CA THR A 596 2.08 4.07 -16.63
C THR A 596 2.78 2.79 -17.10
N PRO A 597 3.25 1.92 -16.19
CA PRO A 597 3.64 0.57 -16.59
C PRO A 597 2.48 -0.12 -17.33
N ASN A 598 2.80 -0.78 -18.43
CA ASN A 598 1.84 -1.48 -19.27
C ASN A 598 2.35 -2.90 -19.55
N PHE A 599 1.48 -3.89 -19.34
CA PHE A 599 1.84 -5.30 -19.42
C PHE A 599 1.18 -5.99 -20.62
N PHE A 600 1.91 -6.94 -21.20
CA PHE A 600 1.46 -7.87 -22.24
C PHE A 600 0.92 -7.22 -23.52
N THR A 601 1.69 -6.30 -24.09
CA THR A 601 1.41 -5.68 -25.39
C THR A 601 2.61 -5.79 -26.34
N SER A 602 2.35 -5.58 -27.62
CA SER A 602 3.31 -5.38 -28.69
C SER A 602 2.70 -4.51 -29.78
N GLU A 603 3.47 -4.23 -30.84
CA GLU A 603 3.01 -3.46 -32.01
C GLU A 603 1.73 -4.01 -32.67
N LYS A 604 1.40 -5.29 -32.45
CA LYS A 604 0.27 -5.98 -33.09
C LYS A 604 -0.83 -6.41 -32.12
N SER A 605 -0.69 -6.15 -30.83
CA SER A 605 -1.61 -6.63 -29.80
C SER A 605 -2.06 -5.52 -28.84
N GLY A 606 -3.23 -5.72 -28.25
CA GLY A 606 -3.80 -4.79 -27.26
C GLY A 606 -4.83 -3.84 -27.83
N LEU A 607 -5.35 -2.97 -26.96
CA LEU A 607 -6.33 -1.96 -27.32
C LEU A 607 -5.68 -0.85 -28.15
N SER A 608 -5.93 -0.85 -29.45
CA SER A 608 -5.44 0.15 -30.42
C SER A 608 -6.38 1.35 -30.56
N TRP A 609 -5.86 2.46 -31.10
CA TRP A 609 -6.67 3.63 -31.46
C TRP A 609 -7.85 3.27 -32.37
N SER A 610 -7.64 2.41 -33.36
CA SER A 610 -8.69 1.97 -34.29
C SER A 610 -9.81 1.20 -33.60
N ARG A 611 -9.47 0.36 -32.61
CA ARG A 611 -10.47 -0.38 -31.83
C ARG A 611 -11.25 0.56 -30.90
N ILE A 612 -10.58 1.50 -30.24
CA ILE A 612 -11.24 2.53 -29.42
C ILE A 612 -12.21 3.35 -30.27
N GLU A 613 -11.79 3.80 -31.45
CA GLU A 613 -12.63 4.56 -32.37
C GLU A 613 -13.84 3.73 -32.84
N GLY A 614 -13.63 2.46 -33.19
CA GLY A 614 -14.71 1.54 -33.56
C GLY A 614 -15.72 1.32 -32.42
N GLU A 615 -15.23 1.17 -31.18
CA GLU A 615 -16.09 1.03 -30.00
C GLU A 615 -16.86 2.33 -29.70
N ALA A 616 -16.25 3.50 -29.85
CA ALA A 616 -16.91 4.80 -29.71
C ALA A 616 -18.03 4.98 -30.75
N ARG A 617 -17.76 4.66 -32.03
CA ARG A 617 -18.76 4.65 -33.11
C ARG A 617 -19.90 3.68 -32.83
N ALA A 618 -19.59 2.48 -32.32
CA ALA A 618 -20.59 1.50 -31.92
C ALA A 618 -21.45 1.96 -30.72
N ARG A 619 -20.94 2.86 -29.86
CA ARG A 619 -21.69 3.46 -28.75
C ARG A 619 -22.61 4.60 -29.20
N ALA A 620 -22.32 5.30 -30.30
CA ALA A 620 -23.06 6.50 -30.72
C ALA A 620 -24.59 6.31 -30.82
N PRO A 621 -25.15 5.22 -31.38
CA PRO A 621 -26.61 5.03 -31.44
C PRO A 621 -27.29 4.98 -30.07
N PHE A 622 -26.57 4.47 -29.06
CA PHE A 622 -27.05 4.37 -27.67
C PHE A 622 -27.10 5.74 -26.98
N PHE A 623 -26.18 6.65 -27.34
CA PHE A 623 -26.21 8.04 -26.86
C PHE A 623 -27.30 8.87 -27.55
N GLN A 624 -27.60 8.59 -28.82
CA GLN A 624 -28.52 9.39 -29.63
C GLN A 624 -29.99 8.98 -29.46
N THR A 625 -30.26 7.77 -28.97
CA THR A 625 -31.62 7.24 -28.79
C THR A 625 -31.95 7.06 -27.30
N PRO A 626 -33.09 7.61 -26.79
CA PRO A 626 -33.48 7.45 -25.38
C PRO A 626 -34.15 6.09 -25.13
N LYS A 627 -33.47 4.98 -25.46
CA LYS A 627 -33.94 3.62 -25.16
C LYS A 627 -33.24 3.09 -23.92
N THR A 628 -34.01 2.51 -23.01
CA THR A 628 -33.45 1.79 -21.86
C THR A 628 -32.92 0.44 -22.32
N ASP A 629 -31.61 0.34 -22.49
CA ASP A 629 -30.93 -0.92 -22.71
C ASP A 629 -30.50 -1.55 -21.39
N LYS A 630 -30.34 -2.88 -21.40
CA LYS A 630 -29.87 -3.61 -20.22
C LYS A 630 -28.38 -3.35 -20.04
N SER A 631 -28.00 -2.91 -18.85
CA SER A 631 -26.61 -2.91 -18.38
C SER A 631 -25.99 -4.30 -18.53
N SER A 632 -24.69 -4.33 -18.81
CA SER A 632 -23.93 -5.57 -18.92
C SER A 632 -23.93 -6.33 -17.60
N LYS A 633 -23.77 -7.66 -17.71
CA LYS A 633 -23.61 -8.57 -16.58
C LYS A 633 -22.25 -9.22 -16.68
N VAL A 634 -21.43 -9.06 -15.65
CA VAL A 634 -20.08 -9.62 -15.63
C VAL A 634 -20.17 -11.15 -15.51
N PHE A 635 -19.39 -11.85 -16.33
CA PHE A 635 -19.25 -13.30 -16.21
C PHE A 635 -18.44 -13.64 -14.95
N HIS A 636 -18.93 -14.58 -14.14
CA HIS A 636 -18.24 -15.13 -12.98
C HIS A 636 -18.09 -16.64 -13.10
N LEU A 637 -16.85 -17.13 -12.90
CA LEU A 637 -16.49 -18.53 -13.14
C LEU A 637 -16.97 -19.47 -12.03
N TYR A 638 -16.76 -19.15 -10.75
CA TYR A 638 -17.07 -20.05 -9.63
C TYR A 638 -18.54 -20.50 -9.56
N PRO A 639 -19.54 -19.63 -9.82
CA PRO A 639 -20.95 -20.03 -9.91
C PRO A 639 -21.23 -21.17 -10.90
N LYS A 640 -20.36 -21.38 -11.91
CA LYS A 640 -20.50 -22.43 -12.92
C LYS A 640 -19.83 -23.75 -12.54
N VAL A 641 -18.87 -23.74 -11.62
CA VAL A 641 -18.01 -24.91 -11.34
C VAL A 641 -18.09 -25.44 -9.92
N TRP A 642 -18.64 -24.69 -8.94
CA TRP A 642 -18.60 -25.10 -7.53
C TRP A 642 -19.28 -26.44 -7.26
N LYS A 643 -20.42 -26.73 -7.92
CA LYS A 643 -21.13 -28.02 -7.79
C LYS A 643 -20.28 -29.19 -8.27
N LEU A 644 -19.56 -28.99 -9.37
CA LEU A 644 -18.74 -30.02 -9.96
C LEU A 644 -17.56 -30.38 -9.06
N ALA A 645 -16.91 -29.38 -8.47
CA ALA A 645 -15.85 -29.61 -7.47
C ALA A 645 -16.38 -30.34 -6.24
N LEU A 646 -17.59 -29.99 -5.77
CA LEU A 646 -18.24 -30.64 -4.64
C LEU A 646 -18.63 -32.10 -4.96
N ASP A 647 -19.11 -32.38 -6.17
CA ASP A 647 -19.43 -33.75 -6.61
C ASP A 647 -18.18 -34.64 -6.62
N VAL A 648 -17.04 -34.09 -7.08
CA VAL A 648 -15.75 -34.79 -6.95
C VAL A 648 -15.40 -35.00 -5.48
N ALA A 649 -15.44 -33.96 -4.64
CA ALA A 649 -15.10 -34.08 -3.22
C ALA A 649 -15.98 -35.11 -2.47
N ASN A 650 -17.23 -35.31 -2.90
CA ASN A 650 -18.15 -36.32 -2.37
C ASN A 650 -17.93 -37.74 -2.93
N SER A 651 -16.93 -37.95 -3.79
CA SER A 651 -16.71 -39.20 -4.54
C SER A 651 -17.86 -39.58 -5.49
N ASN A 652 -18.69 -38.62 -5.91
CA ASN A 652 -19.76 -38.87 -6.88
C ASN A 652 -19.24 -38.90 -8.32
N GLU A 653 -18.12 -38.23 -8.59
CA GLU A 653 -17.51 -38.08 -9.90
C GLU A 653 -15.98 -38.12 -9.81
N PRO A 654 -15.25 -38.60 -10.83
CA PRO A 654 -13.79 -38.57 -10.84
C PRO A 654 -13.25 -37.15 -11.09
N TYR A 655 -12.06 -36.84 -10.54
CA TYR A 655 -11.39 -35.54 -10.73
C TYR A 655 -11.17 -35.18 -12.21
N ALA A 656 -10.91 -36.18 -13.08
CA ALA A 656 -10.75 -35.96 -14.52
C ALA A 656 -11.94 -35.23 -15.17
N LYS A 657 -13.17 -35.53 -14.72
CA LYS A 657 -14.38 -34.86 -15.21
C LYS A 657 -14.46 -33.40 -14.77
N TYR A 658 -13.97 -33.08 -13.57
CA TYR A 658 -13.83 -31.71 -13.10
C TYR A 658 -12.84 -30.93 -13.98
N GLN A 659 -11.66 -31.51 -14.21
CA GLN A 659 -10.62 -30.90 -15.03
C GLN A 659 -11.10 -30.62 -16.47
N GLU A 660 -11.75 -31.59 -17.11
CA GLU A 660 -12.25 -31.47 -18.48
C GLU A 660 -13.25 -30.32 -18.63
N LYS A 661 -14.28 -30.28 -17.77
CA LYS A 661 -15.31 -29.23 -17.82
C LYS A 661 -14.77 -27.86 -17.44
N LEU A 662 -13.88 -27.78 -16.45
CA LEU A 662 -13.24 -26.53 -16.07
C LEU A 662 -12.45 -25.98 -17.26
N SER A 663 -11.63 -26.81 -17.91
CA SER A 663 -10.82 -26.42 -19.07
C SER A 663 -11.70 -25.94 -20.23
N ALA A 664 -12.84 -26.58 -20.49
CA ALA A 664 -13.79 -26.16 -21.50
C ALA A 664 -14.39 -24.76 -21.20
N ILE A 665 -14.81 -24.52 -19.95
CA ILE A 665 -15.36 -23.23 -19.51
C ILE A 665 -14.29 -22.13 -19.61
N GLU A 666 -13.06 -22.42 -19.20
CA GLU A 666 -11.95 -21.46 -19.21
C GLU A 666 -11.46 -21.12 -20.63
N ALA A 667 -11.57 -22.07 -21.57
CA ALA A 667 -11.29 -21.84 -22.98
C ALA A 667 -12.38 -20.98 -23.66
N GLU A 668 -13.65 -21.20 -23.31
CA GLU A 668 -14.77 -20.40 -23.83
C GLU A 668 -14.83 -18.99 -23.21
N ASN A 669 -14.55 -18.89 -21.90
CA ASN A 669 -14.66 -17.66 -21.12
C ASN A 669 -13.35 -17.41 -20.34
N PRO A 670 -12.26 -17.01 -21.02
CA PRO A 670 -10.98 -16.77 -20.35
C PRO A 670 -11.07 -15.55 -19.45
N ILE A 671 -10.71 -15.71 -18.17
CA ILE A 671 -10.72 -14.61 -17.20
C ILE A 671 -9.32 -14.16 -16.75
N SER A 672 -8.28 -14.97 -16.99
CA SER A 672 -6.91 -14.73 -16.51
C SER A 672 -5.87 -15.01 -17.59
N ILE A 673 -4.65 -14.52 -17.40
CA ILE A 673 -3.53 -14.67 -18.36
C ILE A 673 -3.19 -16.14 -18.59
N ARG A 674 -3.13 -16.96 -17.53
CA ARG A 674 -2.85 -18.39 -17.64
C ARG A 674 -3.88 -19.17 -18.47
N HIS A 675 -5.09 -18.65 -18.69
CA HIS A 675 -6.09 -19.30 -19.56
C HIS A 675 -5.71 -19.20 -21.05
N LEU A 676 -4.80 -18.28 -21.44
CA LEU A 676 -4.35 -18.11 -22.82
C LEU A 676 -3.19 -19.06 -23.19
N LEU A 677 -2.60 -19.70 -22.17
CA LEU A 677 -1.45 -20.59 -22.30
C LEU A 677 -1.90 -22.05 -22.39
N ASP A 678 -1.26 -22.83 -23.25
CA ASP A 678 -1.35 -24.29 -23.28
C ASP A 678 0.01 -24.92 -22.95
N LEU A 679 -0.03 -26.19 -22.52
CA LEU A 679 1.14 -26.97 -22.16
C LEU A 679 1.76 -27.64 -23.39
N VAL A 680 3.08 -27.55 -23.53
CA VAL A 680 3.85 -28.09 -24.67
C VAL A 680 4.82 -29.17 -24.19
N PRO A 681 4.61 -30.45 -24.53
CA PRO A 681 5.55 -31.53 -24.21
C PRO A 681 6.88 -31.40 -24.97
N HIS A 682 8.00 -31.76 -24.35
CA HIS A 682 9.34 -31.76 -24.97
C HIS A 682 9.96 -33.16 -25.12
N GLY A 683 9.24 -34.21 -24.74
CA GLY A 683 9.70 -35.59 -24.79
C GLY A 683 8.56 -36.61 -24.77
N PRO A 684 8.86 -37.91 -24.84
CA PRO A 684 7.86 -38.96 -24.72
C PRO A 684 7.22 -38.92 -23.31
N ALA A 685 5.92 -39.14 -23.24
CA ALA A 685 5.21 -39.20 -21.97
C ALA A 685 5.77 -40.32 -21.07
N LEU A 686 5.94 -40.02 -19.79
CA LEU A 686 6.35 -40.96 -18.76
C LEU A 686 5.12 -41.51 -18.01
N SER A 687 5.24 -42.74 -17.50
CA SER A 687 4.25 -43.27 -16.55
C SER A 687 4.24 -42.40 -15.28
N PRO A 688 3.07 -42.04 -14.72
CA PRO A 688 2.98 -41.27 -13.47
C PRO A 688 3.82 -41.87 -12.33
N ASP A 689 3.94 -43.20 -12.24
CA ASP A 689 4.74 -43.88 -11.20
C ASP A 689 6.24 -43.54 -11.23
N ARG A 690 6.73 -43.02 -12.37
CA ARG A 690 8.12 -42.60 -12.54
C ARG A 690 8.35 -41.12 -12.22
N VAL A 691 7.30 -40.37 -11.92
CA VAL A 691 7.36 -38.92 -11.72
C VAL A 691 7.41 -38.60 -10.23
N ASP A 692 8.49 -38.00 -9.78
CA ASP A 692 8.62 -37.36 -8.48
C ASP A 692 7.97 -35.96 -8.50
N VAL A 693 7.00 -35.76 -7.62
CA VAL A 693 6.26 -34.51 -7.45
C VAL A 693 6.48 -33.89 -6.07
N SER A 694 7.34 -34.51 -5.25
CA SER A 694 7.60 -34.07 -3.90
C SER A 694 8.41 -32.77 -3.86
N VAL A 695 8.26 -32.02 -2.77
CA VAL A 695 9.06 -30.83 -2.49
C VAL A 695 9.40 -30.85 -1.01
N LEU A 696 10.69 -31.02 -0.67
CA LEU A 696 11.13 -31.25 0.71
C LEU A 696 10.37 -32.45 1.32
N ASP A 697 9.92 -32.32 2.56
CA ASP A 697 9.13 -33.31 3.30
C ASP A 697 7.66 -33.44 2.81
N GLN A 698 7.26 -32.78 1.71
CA GLN A 698 5.86 -32.71 1.26
C GLN A 698 5.63 -33.50 -0.03
N THR A 699 4.54 -34.27 -0.09
CA THR A 699 4.13 -35.11 -1.22
C THR A 699 3.80 -34.30 -2.48
N TYR A 700 3.13 -33.16 -2.31
CA TYR A 700 2.70 -32.31 -3.42
C TYR A 700 3.12 -30.85 -3.22
N PRO A 701 3.31 -30.06 -4.30
CA PRO A 701 3.67 -28.64 -4.22
C PRO A 701 2.47 -27.74 -3.87
N PHE A 702 1.49 -28.26 -3.13
CA PHE A 702 0.25 -27.55 -2.82
C PHE A 702 0.32 -26.91 -1.43
N VAL A 703 -0.32 -25.74 -1.32
CA VAL A 703 -0.48 -25.03 -0.06
C VAL A 703 -1.96 -24.64 0.11
N ILE A 704 -2.59 -25.00 1.22
CA ILE A 704 -3.85 -24.38 1.63
C ILE A 704 -3.51 -23.01 2.22
N SER A 705 -3.81 -21.95 1.46
CA SER A 705 -3.43 -20.58 1.80
C SER A 705 -4.09 -20.10 3.10
N SER A 706 -3.46 -19.10 3.71
CA SER A 706 -3.80 -18.58 5.03
C SER A 706 -5.23 -18.02 5.10
N MET A 707 -6.08 -18.64 5.92
CA MET A 707 -7.47 -18.23 6.18
C MET A 707 -7.75 -18.24 7.68
N SER A 708 -7.96 -17.06 8.27
CA SER A 708 -8.00 -16.91 9.74
C SER A 708 -9.16 -17.65 10.41
N PHE A 709 -8.88 -18.20 11.60
CA PHE A 709 -9.94 -18.54 12.57
C PHE A 709 -10.74 -17.28 12.92
N GLY A 710 -12.05 -17.34 12.73
CA GLY A 710 -12.98 -16.21 12.81
C GLY A 710 -13.55 -15.83 11.44
N SER A 711 -12.71 -15.73 10.41
CA SER A 711 -13.24 -15.70 9.03
C SER A 711 -13.87 -17.04 8.69
N GLN A 712 -13.14 -18.12 8.98
CA GLN A 712 -13.59 -19.50 8.88
C GLN A 712 -14.18 -19.93 10.23
N GLY A 713 -15.21 -20.77 10.16
CA GLY A 713 -15.73 -21.52 11.30
C GLY A 713 -14.75 -22.61 11.73
N GLU A 714 -14.90 -23.07 12.97
CA GLU A 714 -13.94 -23.97 13.62
C GLU A 714 -13.77 -25.30 12.89
N VAL A 715 -14.87 -25.92 12.45
CA VAL A 715 -14.84 -27.21 11.78
C VAL A 715 -14.03 -27.15 10.48
N ALA A 716 -14.35 -26.19 9.61
CA ALA A 716 -13.62 -25.98 8.36
C ALA A 716 -12.14 -25.70 8.62
N TYR A 717 -11.86 -24.82 9.59
CA TYR A 717 -10.51 -24.44 9.96
C TYR A 717 -9.64 -25.61 10.44
N ARG A 718 -10.19 -26.49 11.29
CA ARG A 718 -9.53 -27.72 11.74
C ARG A 718 -9.35 -28.72 10.60
N ALA A 719 -10.38 -28.89 9.75
CA ALA A 719 -10.35 -29.83 8.64
C ALA A 719 -9.23 -29.53 7.64
N TYR A 720 -8.94 -28.25 7.38
CA TYR A 720 -7.81 -27.86 6.50
C TYR A 720 -6.46 -28.36 7.03
N ALA A 721 -6.22 -28.25 8.34
CA ALA A 721 -4.96 -28.68 8.94
C ALA A 721 -4.79 -30.20 8.89
N GLU A 722 -5.85 -30.93 9.27
CA GLU A 722 -5.84 -32.39 9.28
C GLU A 722 -5.72 -32.96 7.87
N ALA A 723 -6.45 -32.41 6.90
CA ALA A 723 -6.33 -32.84 5.50
C ALA A 723 -4.93 -32.57 4.95
N ALA A 724 -4.32 -31.43 5.30
CA ALA A 724 -2.97 -31.10 4.86
C ALA A 724 -1.92 -32.10 5.38
N GLU A 725 -2.01 -32.49 6.65
CA GLU A 725 -1.16 -33.53 7.25
C GLU A 725 -1.34 -34.88 6.53
N GLN A 726 -2.58 -35.33 6.29
CA GLN A 726 -2.86 -36.61 5.64
C GLN A 726 -2.42 -36.67 4.16
N LEU A 727 -2.39 -35.52 3.49
CA LEU A 727 -1.96 -35.40 2.11
C LEU A 727 -0.45 -35.20 1.96
N GLY A 728 0.25 -34.83 3.03
CA GLY A 728 1.63 -34.34 2.96
C GLY A 728 1.73 -33.04 2.16
N ILE A 729 0.87 -32.07 2.48
CA ILE A 729 0.92 -30.71 1.91
C ILE A 729 0.96 -29.67 3.03
N LEU A 730 1.14 -28.40 2.68
CA LEU A 730 1.18 -27.32 3.67
C LEU A 730 -0.20 -26.65 3.82
N SER A 731 -0.49 -26.16 5.01
CA SER A 731 -1.63 -25.29 5.31
C SER A 731 -1.20 -24.12 6.20
N LEU A 732 -1.88 -22.98 6.12
CA LEU A 732 -1.57 -21.80 6.95
C LEU A 732 -2.78 -21.35 7.77
N ASN A 733 -2.54 -20.94 9.02
CA ASN A 733 -3.58 -20.54 9.97
C ASN A 733 -4.24 -19.18 9.66
N GLY A 734 -3.53 -18.26 9.01
CA GLY A 734 -3.98 -16.87 8.80
C GLY A 734 -3.89 -15.97 10.05
N GLU A 735 -4.40 -14.74 9.93
CA GLU A 735 -4.13 -13.63 10.87
C GLU A 735 -4.86 -13.70 12.23
N GLY A 736 -5.57 -14.79 12.52
CA GLY A 736 -6.52 -14.88 13.63
C GLY A 736 -5.98 -15.44 14.94
N GLY A 737 -4.68 -15.68 15.05
CA GLY A 737 -4.11 -16.52 16.10
C GLY A 737 -4.36 -18.01 15.82
N GLU A 738 -4.26 -18.85 16.84
CA GLU A 738 -4.43 -20.30 16.71
C GLU A 738 -5.30 -20.88 17.83
N ILE A 739 -5.99 -21.98 17.55
CA ILE A 739 -6.72 -22.71 18.58
C ILE A 739 -5.73 -23.46 19.49
N GLN A 740 -5.92 -23.34 20.81
CA GLN A 740 -4.92 -23.75 21.81
C GLN A 740 -4.47 -25.21 21.70
N ASP A 741 -5.36 -26.13 21.35
CA ASP A 741 -5.08 -27.57 21.21
C ASP A 741 -4.42 -27.93 19.87
N MET A 742 -4.43 -27.02 18.89
CA MET A 742 -3.74 -27.20 17.61
C MET A 742 -2.28 -26.76 17.66
N LEU A 743 -1.88 -25.93 18.64
CA LEU A 743 -0.52 -25.46 18.80
C LEU A 743 0.44 -26.65 18.99
N GLY A 744 1.37 -26.81 18.04
CA GLY A 744 2.39 -27.86 18.08
C GLY A 744 1.92 -29.22 17.58
N LYS A 745 0.64 -29.37 17.19
CA LYS A 745 0.10 -30.63 16.67
C LYS A 745 0.62 -30.96 15.25
N TYR A 746 0.84 -29.94 14.43
CA TYR A 746 1.19 -30.06 13.01
C TYR A 746 2.46 -29.27 12.63
N PRO A 747 3.62 -29.51 13.27
CA PRO A 747 4.78 -28.62 13.15
C PRO A 747 5.39 -28.57 11.75
N LYS A 748 5.14 -29.59 10.91
CA LYS A 748 5.71 -29.70 9.54
C LYS A 748 4.75 -29.32 8.43
N SER A 749 3.43 -29.37 8.66
CA SER A 749 2.39 -29.18 7.65
C SER A 749 1.54 -27.93 7.90
N ARG A 750 1.72 -27.23 9.03
CA ARG A 750 0.92 -26.05 9.39
C ARG A 750 1.78 -24.85 9.73
N GLY A 751 1.74 -23.81 8.92
CA GLY A 751 2.44 -22.55 9.18
C GLY A 751 1.61 -21.55 9.99
N GLN A 752 2.32 -20.68 10.73
CA GLN A 752 1.75 -19.67 11.61
C GLN A 752 2.02 -18.27 11.06
N GLN A 753 0.96 -17.48 10.88
CA GLN A 753 1.02 -16.15 10.28
C GLN A 753 1.21 -15.06 11.32
N ILE A 754 2.09 -14.11 11.02
CA ILE A 754 2.37 -12.88 11.75
C ILE A 754 1.90 -11.71 10.89
N ALA A 755 0.77 -11.11 11.28
CA ALA A 755 0.14 -9.98 10.60
C ALA A 755 0.04 -8.76 11.52
N SER A 756 -0.31 -7.60 10.95
CA SER A 756 -0.31 -6.29 11.62
C SER A 756 -1.11 -6.21 12.94
N GLY A 757 -2.16 -7.02 13.11
CA GLY A 757 -2.93 -7.07 14.35
C GLY A 757 -2.19 -7.71 15.53
N ARG A 758 -1.16 -8.54 15.26
CA ARG A 758 -0.44 -9.39 16.24
C ARG A 758 -1.38 -10.28 17.09
N PHE A 759 -2.55 -10.62 16.56
CA PHE A 759 -3.51 -11.48 17.26
C PHE A 759 -2.91 -12.86 17.55
N GLY A 760 -2.84 -13.22 18.82
CA GLY A 760 -2.30 -14.50 19.26
C GLY A 760 -0.80 -14.71 19.02
N VAL A 761 -0.06 -13.72 18.51
CA VAL A 761 1.37 -13.84 18.19
C VAL A 761 2.21 -13.67 19.46
N ASN A 762 2.80 -14.77 19.93
CA ASN A 762 3.69 -14.83 21.09
C ASN A 762 4.66 -16.02 20.94
N ILE A 763 5.59 -16.17 21.89
CA ILE A 763 6.63 -17.22 21.82
C ILE A 763 6.09 -18.65 21.69
N ARG A 764 4.88 -18.92 22.21
CA ARG A 764 4.24 -20.24 22.12
C ARG A 764 3.80 -20.51 20.68
N LEU A 765 3.16 -19.54 20.02
CA LEU A 765 2.78 -19.63 18.61
C LEU A 765 4.01 -19.78 17.71
N LEU A 766 5.04 -18.96 17.94
CA LEU A 766 6.24 -18.98 17.09
C LEU A 766 6.99 -20.32 17.14
N ASN A 767 6.92 -21.02 18.26
CA ASN A 767 7.54 -22.34 18.44
C ASN A 767 6.58 -23.52 18.17
N SER A 768 5.35 -23.25 17.75
CA SER A 768 4.35 -24.29 17.46
C SER A 768 4.46 -24.86 16.04
N SER A 769 5.34 -24.30 15.20
CA SER A 769 5.50 -24.66 13.78
C SER A 769 6.93 -24.41 13.30
N ASN A 770 7.34 -25.15 12.27
CA ASN A 770 8.58 -24.93 11.53
C ASN A 770 8.39 -24.00 10.30
N LEU A 771 7.25 -23.32 10.20
CA LEU A 771 6.95 -22.37 9.13
C LEU A 771 6.24 -21.15 9.71
N LEU A 772 6.85 -19.98 9.56
CA LEU A 772 6.32 -18.69 10.02
C LEU A 772 6.10 -17.77 8.83
N GLU A 773 4.90 -17.22 8.66
CA GLU A 773 4.57 -16.35 7.54
C GLU A 773 4.37 -14.90 8.00
N ILE A 774 5.24 -13.99 7.58
CA ILE A 774 5.05 -12.55 7.69
C ILE A 774 4.08 -12.11 6.59
N LYS A 775 2.91 -11.59 6.97
CA LYS A 775 1.93 -11.03 6.04
C LYS A 775 2.17 -9.54 5.87
N ILE A 776 2.68 -9.14 4.70
CA ILE A 776 2.75 -7.73 4.30
C ILE A 776 1.41 -7.29 3.72
N GLY A 777 0.81 -8.13 2.88
CA GLY A 777 -0.51 -7.90 2.30
C GLY A 777 -1.10 -9.17 1.72
N GLN A 778 -2.33 -9.09 1.24
CA GLN A 778 -2.98 -10.16 0.50
C GLN A 778 -3.57 -9.60 -0.80
N GLY A 779 -3.69 -10.43 -1.83
CA GLY A 779 -4.14 -10.00 -3.14
C GLY A 779 -5.54 -9.36 -3.18
N ALA A 780 -6.49 -9.85 -2.38
CA ALA A 780 -7.87 -9.35 -2.36
C ALA A 780 -8.03 -7.92 -1.81
N LYS A 781 -7.08 -7.46 -0.99
CA LYS A 781 -7.08 -6.14 -0.38
C LYS A 781 -5.65 -5.68 -0.11
N PRO A 782 -4.87 -5.42 -1.16
CA PRO A 782 -3.51 -4.95 -1.02
C PRO A 782 -3.49 -3.62 -0.26
N GLY A 783 -2.50 -3.41 0.61
CA GLY A 783 -2.36 -2.17 1.38
C GLY A 783 -3.41 -1.94 2.48
N GLU A 784 -4.25 -2.94 2.79
CA GLU A 784 -5.24 -2.87 3.87
C GLU A 784 -5.06 -3.98 4.91
N GLY A 785 -5.47 -3.66 6.15
CA GLY A 785 -5.48 -4.62 7.24
C GLY A 785 -6.54 -5.71 7.15
N GLY A 786 -6.35 -6.74 7.97
CA GLY A 786 -7.39 -7.71 8.31
C GLY A 786 -8.69 -7.05 8.77
N HIS A 787 -9.84 -7.63 8.42
CA HIS A 787 -11.15 -7.15 8.87
C HIS A 787 -11.98 -8.36 9.27
N LEU A 788 -12.32 -8.44 10.56
CA LEU A 788 -13.29 -9.38 11.07
C LEU A 788 -14.44 -8.63 11.75
N PRO A 789 -15.66 -8.68 11.21
CA PRO A 789 -16.84 -8.06 11.83
C PRO A 789 -17.11 -8.62 13.22
N GLY A 790 -17.51 -7.77 14.15
CA GLY A 790 -17.68 -8.02 15.58
C GLY A 790 -18.72 -9.08 15.88
N ARG A 791 -19.75 -9.19 15.04
CA ARG A 791 -20.71 -10.30 15.07
C ARG A 791 -20.06 -11.69 14.96
N LYS A 792 -18.90 -11.78 14.30
CA LYS A 792 -18.09 -13.01 14.16
C LYS A 792 -17.05 -13.15 15.27
N VAL A 793 -16.97 -12.22 16.21
CA VAL A 793 -16.02 -12.24 17.32
C VAL A 793 -16.71 -12.88 18.52
N SER A 794 -16.94 -14.18 18.42
CA SER A 794 -17.45 -15.01 19.50
C SER A 794 -16.41 -15.17 20.62
N GLN A 795 -16.80 -15.75 21.76
CA GLN A 795 -15.90 -15.93 22.90
C GLN A 795 -14.63 -16.74 22.55
N LYS A 796 -14.76 -17.76 21.69
CA LYS A 796 -13.62 -18.56 21.23
C LYS A 796 -12.68 -17.76 20.33
N ILE A 797 -13.20 -16.91 19.46
CA ILE A 797 -12.40 -16.02 18.61
C ILE A 797 -11.70 -14.96 19.46
N ALA A 798 -12.43 -14.31 20.38
CA ALA A 798 -11.90 -13.33 21.32
C ALA A 798 -10.74 -13.92 22.14
N ARG A 799 -10.89 -15.16 22.62
CA ARG A 799 -9.83 -15.88 23.36
C ARG A 799 -8.59 -16.15 22.50
N ALA A 800 -8.76 -16.67 21.28
CA ALA A 800 -7.64 -16.93 20.36
C ALA A 800 -6.86 -15.66 20.00
N ARG A 801 -7.56 -14.52 19.95
CA ARG A 801 -7.00 -13.23 19.54
C ARG A 801 -6.54 -12.33 20.68
N ARG A 802 -6.85 -12.65 21.95
CA ARG A 802 -6.71 -11.73 23.10
C ARG A 802 -7.46 -10.41 22.84
N ALA A 803 -8.73 -10.53 22.48
CA ALA A 803 -9.62 -9.44 22.15
C ALA A 803 -10.95 -9.53 22.94
N ASN A 804 -11.79 -8.51 22.81
CA ASN A 804 -13.12 -8.48 23.43
C ASN A 804 -14.17 -9.10 22.49
N PRO A 805 -15.10 -9.95 22.99
CA PRO A 805 -16.22 -10.46 22.19
C PRO A 805 -17.10 -9.33 21.64
N GLY A 806 -17.64 -9.51 20.44
CA GLY A 806 -18.60 -8.59 19.83
C GLY A 806 -18.02 -7.32 19.18
N VAL A 807 -16.72 -7.07 19.31
CA VAL A 807 -16.05 -5.85 18.79
C VAL A 807 -15.44 -6.10 17.41
N ASP A 808 -15.63 -5.18 16.47
CA ASP A 808 -14.98 -5.22 15.16
C ASP A 808 -13.45 -5.26 15.30
N LEU A 809 -12.81 -6.24 14.65
CA LEU A 809 -11.36 -6.36 14.62
C LEU A 809 -10.83 -5.92 13.25
N ILE A 810 -10.63 -4.61 13.12
CA ILE A 810 -9.92 -4.01 12.00
C ILE A 810 -8.44 -3.92 12.38
N SER A 811 -7.61 -4.67 11.68
CA SER A 811 -6.16 -4.64 11.90
C SER A 811 -5.57 -3.38 11.27
N PRO A 812 -4.46 -2.85 11.80
CA PRO A 812 -3.75 -1.77 11.13
C PRO A 812 -3.35 -2.14 9.70
N SER A 813 -3.24 -1.15 8.81
CA SER A 813 -2.94 -1.38 7.39
C SER A 813 -1.49 -1.82 7.15
N ASN A 814 -0.59 -1.52 8.09
CA ASN A 814 0.82 -1.91 8.06
C ASN A 814 1.25 -2.63 9.35
N ASN A 815 2.37 -3.32 9.28
CA ASN A 815 3.06 -3.83 10.46
C ASN A 815 3.82 -2.65 11.11
N HIS A 816 3.56 -2.33 12.38
CA HIS A 816 4.14 -1.13 13.02
C HIS A 816 5.60 -1.27 13.48
N ASP A 817 6.20 -2.38 13.13
CA ASP A 817 7.62 -2.71 13.24
C ASP A 817 8.22 -3.00 11.86
N LEU A 818 7.57 -2.53 10.79
CA LEU A 818 8.01 -2.66 9.40
C LEU A 818 7.60 -1.42 8.60
N TYR A 819 8.52 -0.45 8.49
CA TYR A 819 8.39 0.75 7.65
C TYR A 819 9.35 0.77 6.46
N SER A 820 10.24 -0.21 6.40
CA SER A 820 11.33 -0.32 5.43
C SER A 820 11.83 -1.76 5.34
N ILE A 821 12.79 -2.05 4.44
CA ILE A 821 13.34 -3.40 4.31
C ILE A 821 14.24 -3.79 5.48
N GLU A 822 14.94 -2.84 6.09
CA GLU A 822 15.80 -3.09 7.25
C GLU A 822 14.97 -3.49 8.47
N ASP A 823 13.74 -2.98 8.56
CA ASP A 823 12.77 -3.39 9.57
C ASP A 823 12.23 -4.80 9.29
N LEU A 824 12.03 -5.16 8.02
CA LEU A 824 11.72 -6.54 7.64
C LEU A 824 12.87 -7.48 8.03
N ALA A 825 14.12 -7.11 7.75
CA ALA A 825 15.29 -7.90 8.13
C ALA A 825 15.37 -8.07 9.66
N GLN A 826 15.03 -7.03 10.43
CA GLN A 826 14.92 -7.11 11.89
C GLN A 826 13.83 -8.10 12.32
N LEU A 827 12.63 -8.02 11.75
CA LEU A 827 11.53 -8.94 12.05
C LEU A 827 11.90 -10.39 11.71
N VAL A 828 12.51 -10.64 10.54
CA VAL A 828 12.99 -11.97 10.15
C VAL A 828 14.01 -12.49 11.18
N ALA A 829 14.95 -11.65 11.61
CA ALA A 829 15.95 -12.02 12.60
C ALA A 829 15.33 -12.34 13.97
N GLU A 830 14.33 -11.57 14.41
CA GLU A 830 13.59 -11.85 15.65
C GLU A 830 12.86 -13.20 15.59
N LEU A 831 12.21 -13.50 14.47
CA LEU A 831 11.49 -14.78 14.29
C LEU A 831 12.45 -15.98 14.26
N LYS A 832 13.57 -15.87 13.54
CA LYS A 832 14.62 -16.91 13.51
C LYS A 832 15.31 -17.06 14.89
N SER A 833 15.48 -15.96 15.63
CA SER A 833 15.97 -16.01 17.02
C SER A 833 14.98 -16.74 17.94
N ALA A 834 13.69 -16.41 17.83
CA ALA A 834 12.63 -17.02 18.64
C ALA A 834 12.46 -18.52 18.35
N ASN A 835 12.58 -18.93 17.07
CA ASN A 835 12.50 -20.31 16.64
C ASN A 835 13.54 -20.62 15.53
N PRO A 836 14.73 -21.12 15.88
CA PRO A 836 15.77 -21.48 14.91
C PRO A 836 15.39 -22.63 13.98
N LYS A 837 14.31 -23.38 14.26
CA LYS A 837 13.81 -24.48 13.41
C LYS A 837 12.86 -23.99 12.32
N ALA A 838 12.37 -22.76 12.40
CA ALA A 838 11.36 -22.24 11.49
C ALA A 838 11.95 -21.60 10.24
N ARG A 839 11.32 -21.90 9.10
CA ARG A 839 11.50 -21.15 7.86
C ARG A 839 10.57 -19.94 7.87
N VAL A 840 11.08 -18.80 7.43
CA VAL A 840 10.35 -17.53 7.38
C VAL A 840 9.88 -17.27 5.96
N ASN A 841 8.57 -17.24 5.78
CA ASN A 841 7.88 -16.84 4.55
C ASN A 841 7.47 -15.37 4.64
N VAL A 842 7.63 -14.61 3.54
CA VAL A 842 7.10 -13.25 3.41
C VAL A 842 6.06 -13.23 2.29
N LYS A 843 4.82 -12.94 2.66
CA LYS A 843 3.66 -12.87 1.75
C LYS A 843 3.39 -11.43 1.29
N ILE A 844 3.48 -11.20 -0.02
CA ILE A 844 3.29 -9.89 -0.66
C ILE A 844 2.23 -9.95 -1.78
N PRO A 845 1.44 -8.88 -1.97
CA PRO A 845 0.59 -8.74 -3.15
C PRO A 845 1.43 -8.38 -4.38
N VAL A 846 0.92 -8.68 -5.59
CA VAL A 846 1.58 -8.27 -6.84
C VAL A 846 1.32 -6.78 -7.12
N ILE A 847 2.41 -6.02 -7.23
CA ILE A 847 2.43 -4.62 -7.69
C ILE A 847 3.55 -4.43 -8.72
N PRO A 848 3.58 -3.33 -9.47
CA PRO A 848 4.64 -3.08 -10.48
C PRO A 848 6.02 -3.01 -9.84
N GLY A 849 7.01 -3.73 -10.38
CA GLY A 849 8.37 -3.73 -9.84
C GLY A 849 8.56 -4.68 -8.65
N VAL A 850 7.61 -5.59 -8.40
CA VAL A 850 7.68 -6.59 -7.33
C VAL A 850 8.94 -7.46 -7.38
N GLY A 851 9.54 -7.63 -8.57
CA GLY A 851 10.83 -8.30 -8.70
C GLY A 851 11.94 -7.71 -7.82
N THR A 852 12.02 -6.39 -7.72
CA THR A 852 13.05 -5.74 -6.89
C THR A 852 12.75 -5.88 -5.40
N ILE A 853 11.47 -5.84 -5.02
CA ILE A 853 11.02 -6.15 -3.67
C ILE A 853 11.41 -7.58 -3.30
N GLY A 854 11.25 -8.54 -4.21
CA GLY A 854 11.69 -9.93 -4.04
C GLY A 854 13.18 -10.05 -3.72
N ILE A 855 14.05 -9.28 -4.40
CA ILE A 855 15.49 -9.20 -4.07
C ILE A 855 15.69 -8.65 -2.66
N GLY A 856 14.98 -7.59 -2.28
CA GLY A 856 15.04 -7.02 -0.94
C GLY A 856 14.67 -8.02 0.15
N ILE A 857 13.58 -8.77 -0.06
CA ILE A 857 13.09 -9.81 0.86
C ILE A 857 14.11 -10.95 1.01
N ALA A 858 14.69 -11.42 -0.10
CA ALA A 858 15.75 -12.43 -0.05
C ALA A 858 16.96 -11.95 0.76
N LYS A 859 17.41 -10.71 0.53
CA LYS A 859 18.50 -10.08 1.30
C LYS A 859 18.16 -9.86 2.78
N ALA A 860 16.89 -9.73 3.12
CA ALA A 860 16.42 -9.63 4.50
C ALA A 860 16.49 -10.99 5.25
N GLY A 861 16.86 -12.08 4.56
CA GLY A 861 17.06 -13.40 5.15
C GLY A 861 15.82 -14.30 5.18
N ALA A 862 14.77 -13.94 4.43
CA ALA A 862 13.60 -14.79 4.26
C ALA A 862 13.95 -16.09 3.50
N ASP A 863 13.26 -17.19 3.81
CA ASP A 863 13.48 -18.49 3.17
C ASP A 863 12.47 -18.77 2.05
N ILE A 864 11.32 -18.08 2.09
CA ILE A 864 10.20 -18.23 1.16
C ILE A 864 9.64 -16.85 0.84
N ILE A 865 9.27 -16.64 -0.43
CA ILE A 865 8.51 -15.48 -0.87
C ILE A 865 7.18 -15.96 -1.44
N THR A 866 6.05 -15.62 -0.83
CA THR A 866 4.72 -15.85 -1.41
C THR A 866 4.26 -14.61 -2.16
N VAL A 867 3.96 -14.79 -3.44
CA VAL A 867 3.40 -13.77 -4.33
C VAL A 867 1.91 -14.03 -4.53
N SER A 868 1.06 -13.06 -4.16
CA SER A 868 -0.40 -13.19 -4.19
C SER A 868 -1.04 -12.29 -5.24
N GLY A 869 -1.69 -12.89 -6.25
CA GLY A 869 -2.46 -12.16 -7.26
C GLY A 869 -3.74 -11.51 -6.74
N TYR A 870 -4.22 -10.46 -7.43
CA TYR A 870 -5.40 -9.67 -7.01
C TYR A 870 -6.70 -10.49 -6.89
N ASP A 871 -6.83 -11.57 -7.65
CA ASP A 871 -7.97 -12.50 -7.70
C ASP A 871 -8.02 -13.46 -6.49
N GLY A 872 -7.25 -13.17 -5.43
CA GLY A 872 -7.22 -13.92 -4.18
C GLY A 872 -8.52 -13.78 -3.37
N GLY A 873 -8.82 -14.78 -2.53
CA GLY A 873 -10.01 -14.76 -1.67
C GLY A 873 -9.85 -13.88 -0.40
N THR A 874 -10.97 -13.48 0.18
CA THR A 874 -11.04 -12.83 1.51
C THR A 874 -12.38 -13.12 2.20
N GLY A 875 -12.38 -13.07 3.53
CA GLY A 875 -13.64 -13.09 4.30
C GLY A 875 -14.38 -11.76 4.29
N ALA A 876 -13.65 -10.64 4.19
CA ALA A 876 -14.18 -9.28 4.16
C ALA A 876 -13.15 -8.30 3.56
N ALA A 877 -13.54 -7.56 2.53
CA ALA A 877 -12.80 -6.44 1.94
C ALA A 877 -13.74 -5.46 1.24
N ARG A 878 -13.30 -4.22 1.01
CA ARG A 878 -14.03 -3.27 0.16
C ARG A 878 -14.16 -3.83 -1.26
N ILE A 879 -15.34 -3.73 -1.86
CA ILE A 879 -15.59 -4.27 -3.21
C ILE A 879 -14.67 -3.60 -4.24
N HIS A 880 -14.39 -2.31 -4.07
CA HIS A 880 -13.39 -1.59 -4.85
C HIS A 880 -12.03 -2.33 -4.90
N ALA A 881 -11.49 -2.69 -3.73
CA ALA A 881 -10.18 -3.32 -3.63
C ALA A 881 -10.14 -4.71 -4.30
N LEU A 882 -11.22 -5.49 -4.15
CA LEU A 882 -11.35 -6.83 -4.76
C LEU A 882 -11.18 -6.81 -6.27
N LYS A 883 -11.70 -5.76 -6.93
CA LYS A 883 -11.75 -5.70 -8.39
C LYS A 883 -10.58 -4.94 -8.99
N TYR A 884 -10.14 -3.83 -8.38
CA TYR A 884 -9.28 -2.86 -9.07
C TYR A 884 -7.85 -2.75 -8.52
N VAL A 885 -7.52 -3.37 -7.39
CA VAL A 885 -6.23 -3.14 -6.72
C VAL A 885 -5.34 -4.39 -6.83
N GLY A 886 -4.10 -4.21 -7.29
CA GLY A 886 -3.12 -5.29 -7.47
C GLY A 886 -3.16 -5.97 -8.83
N LEU A 887 -2.08 -6.69 -9.15
CA LEU A 887 -1.88 -7.36 -10.44
C LEU A 887 -2.08 -8.88 -10.38
N PRO A 888 -2.23 -9.57 -11.54
CA PRO A 888 -2.28 -11.02 -11.61
C PRO A 888 -1.00 -11.73 -11.11
N VAL A 889 -1.16 -12.92 -10.54
CA VAL A 889 -0.06 -13.74 -9.98
C VAL A 889 1.00 -14.11 -11.02
N GLU A 890 0.62 -14.28 -12.29
CA GLU A 890 1.54 -14.62 -13.39
C GLU A 890 2.62 -13.55 -13.59
N ILE A 891 2.25 -12.27 -13.48
CA ILE A 891 3.19 -11.15 -13.54
C ILE A 891 4.18 -11.26 -12.38
N GLY A 892 3.66 -11.39 -11.16
CA GLY A 892 4.50 -11.32 -9.97
C GLY A 892 5.46 -12.50 -9.84
N VAL A 893 5.01 -13.72 -10.11
CA VAL A 893 5.87 -14.92 -10.07
C VAL A 893 6.99 -14.79 -11.09
N SER A 894 6.68 -14.40 -12.33
CA SER A 894 7.69 -14.24 -13.38
C SER A 894 8.69 -13.12 -13.04
N GLU A 895 8.22 -11.94 -12.60
CA GLU A 895 9.12 -10.83 -12.24
C GLU A 895 10.05 -11.17 -11.09
N VAL A 896 9.54 -11.77 -10.00
CA VAL A 896 10.36 -12.16 -8.85
C VAL A 896 11.35 -13.25 -9.23
N HIS A 897 10.92 -14.27 -9.95
CA HIS A 897 11.80 -15.32 -10.45
C HIS A 897 12.96 -14.75 -11.28
N ARG A 898 12.65 -13.89 -12.25
CA ARG A 898 13.64 -13.26 -13.14
C ARG A 898 14.61 -12.33 -12.40
N ALA A 899 14.09 -11.55 -11.45
CA ALA A 899 14.89 -10.61 -10.67
C ALA A 899 15.87 -11.35 -9.74
N LEU A 900 15.40 -12.40 -9.06
CA LEU A 900 16.25 -13.24 -8.21
C LEU A 900 17.32 -13.98 -9.02
N LEU A 901 16.98 -14.49 -10.21
CA LEU A 901 17.95 -15.11 -11.12
C LEU A 901 19.03 -14.12 -11.52
N SER A 902 18.64 -12.92 -11.96
CA SER A 902 19.55 -11.86 -12.38
C SER A 902 20.44 -11.36 -11.23
N ALA A 903 19.99 -11.51 -9.99
CA ALA A 903 20.73 -11.14 -8.79
C ALA A 903 21.59 -12.28 -8.20
N GLY A 904 21.50 -13.51 -8.73
CA GLY A 904 22.18 -14.68 -8.17
C GLY A 904 21.66 -15.09 -6.78
N LEU A 905 20.37 -14.86 -6.51
CA LEU A 905 19.72 -15.15 -5.23
C LEU A 905 18.58 -16.17 -5.34
N ARG A 906 18.30 -16.69 -6.54
CA ARG A 906 17.13 -17.55 -6.78
C ARG A 906 17.21 -18.91 -6.08
N ASP A 907 18.42 -19.41 -5.87
CA ASP A 907 18.75 -20.64 -5.16
C ASP A 907 18.61 -20.53 -3.63
N GLN A 908 18.53 -19.30 -3.09
CA GLN A 908 18.44 -19.05 -1.65
C GLN A 908 17.00 -19.01 -1.11
N VAL A 909 15.99 -18.92 -1.99
CA VAL A 909 14.58 -18.75 -1.59
C VAL A 909 13.63 -19.62 -2.41
N GLU A 910 12.65 -20.24 -1.76
CA GLU A 910 11.49 -20.79 -2.46
C GLU A 910 10.54 -19.66 -2.89
N LEU A 911 10.02 -19.75 -4.12
CA LEU A 911 9.00 -18.82 -4.62
C LEU A 911 7.65 -19.52 -4.64
N TRP A 912 6.65 -19.00 -3.93
CA TRP A 912 5.29 -19.52 -3.93
C TRP A 912 4.37 -18.54 -4.66
N GLY A 913 3.37 -19.07 -5.37
CA GLY A 913 2.34 -18.25 -6.00
C GLY A 913 0.94 -18.69 -5.56
N ASP A 914 0.08 -17.74 -5.20
CA ASP A 914 -1.34 -18.01 -4.92
C ASP A 914 -2.26 -16.95 -5.55
N ALA A 915 -3.57 -17.18 -5.44
CA ALA A 915 -4.70 -16.43 -6.00
C ALA A 915 -5.31 -17.02 -7.29
N GLY A 916 -6.64 -17.20 -7.27
CA GLY A 916 -7.45 -17.68 -8.39
C GLY A 916 -7.09 -19.04 -9.01
N LEU A 917 -6.26 -19.86 -8.36
CA LEU A 917 -5.90 -21.21 -8.81
C LEU A 917 -7.03 -22.20 -8.52
N LYS A 918 -7.33 -23.06 -9.51
CA LYS A 918 -8.50 -23.96 -9.49
C LYS A 918 -8.15 -25.40 -9.84
N SER A 919 -7.00 -25.63 -10.46
CA SER A 919 -6.62 -26.93 -11.02
C SER A 919 -5.14 -27.28 -10.91
N SER A 920 -4.82 -28.56 -11.11
CA SER A 920 -3.47 -29.08 -11.40
C SER A 920 -2.81 -28.38 -12.60
N VAL A 921 -3.58 -28.04 -13.65
CA VAL A 921 -3.07 -27.30 -14.82
C VAL A 921 -2.61 -25.90 -14.43
N ASP A 922 -3.35 -25.20 -13.57
CA ASP A 922 -2.91 -23.90 -13.05
C ASP A 922 -1.59 -24.00 -12.29
N VAL A 923 -1.41 -25.07 -11.49
CA VAL A 923 -0.17 -25.32 -10.75
C VAL A 923 1.01 -25.49 -11.69
N VAL A 924 0.88 -26.36 -12.70
CA VAL A 924 1.95 -26.60 -13.69
C VAL A 924 2.32 -25.31 -14.42
N LYS A 925 1.32 -24.54 -14.87
CA LYS A 925 1.56 -23.26 -15.53
C LYS A 925 2.32 -22.29 -14.64
N LEU A 926 1.93 -22.16 -13.38
CA LEU A 926 2.59 -21.26 -12.43
C LEU A 926 4.00 -21.72 -12.07
N MET A 927 4.24 -23.03 -12.00
CA MET A 927 5.58 -23.58 -11.83
C MET A 927 6.48 -23.26 -13.02
N CYS A 928 6.00 -23.47 -14.25
CA CYS A 928 6.72 -23.08 -15.46
C CYS A 928 7.07 -21.57 -15.52
N LEU A 929 6.28 -20.72 -14.86
CA LEU A 929 6.57 -19.28 -14.72
C LEU A 929 7.59 -18.95 -13.62
N GLY A 930 7.87 -19.88 -12.70
CA GLY A 930 8.95 -19.72 -11.71
C GLY A 930 8.63 -20.13 -10.28
N ALA A 931 7.39 -20.52 -9.96
CA ALA A 931 6.99 -20.91 -8.62
C ALA A 931 7.44 -22.34 -8.27
N ASN A 932 7.91 -22.57 -7.04
CA ASN A 932 8.15 -23.91 -6.48
C ASN A 932 6.85 -24.56 -5.96
N ARG A 933 5.90 -23.73 -5.47
CA ARG A 933 4.62 -24.18 -4.90
C ARG A 933 3.46 -23.27 -5.29
N ALA A 934 2.26 -23.83 -5.25
CA ALA A 934 1.00 -23.17 -5.58
C ALA A 934 0.02 -23.19 -4.41
N GLY A 935 -0.59 -22.03 -4.11
CA GLY A 935 -1.52 -21.85 -3.00
C GLY A 935 -3.00 -21.76 -3.41
N PHE A 936 -3.87 -22.34 -2.59
CA PHE A 936 -5.31 -22.38 -2.79
C PHE A 936 -6.06 -21.85 -1.56
N GLY A 937 -6.92 -20.84 -1.76
CA GLY A 937 -7.81 -20.31 -0.72
C GLY A 937 -9.28 -20.73 -0.91
N THR A 938 -9.91 -20.25 -1.98
CA THR A 938 -11.33 -20.52 -2.27
C THR A 938 -11.61 -21.98 -2.58
N LEU A 939 -10.70 -22.68 -3.25
CA LEU A 939 -10.92 -24.07 -3.69
C LEU A 939 -11.12 -25.06 -2.52
N PRO A 940 -10.30 -25.05 -1.44
CA PRO A 940 -10.58 -25.82 -0.23
C PRO A 940 -11.97 -25.57 0.36
N MET A 941 -12.43 -24.32 0.37
CA MET A 941 -13.78 -23.99 0.85
C MET A 941 -14.86 -24.61 -0.04
N VAL A 942 -14.68 -24.58 -1.36
CA VAL A 942 -15.60 -25.20 -2.33
C VAL A 942 -15.64 -26.71 -2.16
N ALA A 943 -14.49 -27.36 -1.96
CA ALA A 943 -14.40 -28.81 -1.76
C ALA A 943 -15.22 -29.29 -0.55
N ILE A 944 -15.36 -28.46 0.50
CA ILE A 944 -16.17 -28.79 1.69
C ILE A 944 -17.61 -28.23 1.66
N GLY A 945 -18.03 -27.65 0.53
CA GLY A 945 -19.42 -27.27 0.28
C GLY A 945 -19.72 -25.78 0.12
N CYS A 946 -18.73 -24.90 -0.06
CA CYS A 946 -19.00 -23.49 -0.34
C CYS A 946 -19.80 -23.32 -1.64
N THR A 947 -20.92 -22.60 -1.56
CA THR A 947 -21.85 -22.35 -2.67
C THR A 947 -21.62 -21.02 -3.39
N ILE A 948 -20.56 -20.28 -3.02
CA ILE A 948 -20.17 -18.99 -3.63
C ILE A 948 -21.26 -17.93 -3.40
N CYS A 949 -21.86 -17.90 -2.20
CA CYS A 949 -22.91 -16.92 -1.86
C CYS A 949 -22.39 -15.49 -1.64
N ARG A 950 -21.07 -15.30 -1.44
CA ARG A 950 -20.40 -14.00 -1.21
C ARG A 950 -20.88 -13.22 0.02
N GLU A 951 -21.35 -13.95 1.03
CA GLU A 951 -21.84 -13.41 2.32
C GLU A 951 -20.93 -13.83 3.50
N CYS A 952 -19.62 -13.99 3.28
CA CYS A 952 -18.72 -14.44 4.35
C CYS A 952 -18.59 -13.43 5.49
N GLN A 953 -18.77 -12.14 5.18
CA GLN A 953 -18.67 -10.99 6.09
C GLN A 953 -19.91 -10.80 6.97
N THR A 954 -21.07 -11.30 6.56
CA THR A 954 -22.36 -11.07 7.26
C THR A 954 -22.62 -12.05 8.40
N ASP A 955 -21.78 -13.09 8.51
CA ASP A 955 -21.92 -14.26 9.41
C ASP A 955 -23.08 -15.22 9.03
N THR A 956 -23.68 -15.06 7.85
CA THR A 956 -24.88 -15.80 7.40
C THR A 956 -24.55 -16.95 6.44
N CYS A 957 -23.36 -17.56 6.56
CA CYS A 957 -22.99 -18.69 5.69
C CYS A 957 -23.88 -19.92 5.96
N HIS A 958 -24.85 -20.16 5.08
CA HIS A 958 -25.85 -21.25 5.21
C HIS A 958 -25.27 -22.68 5.16
N VAL A 959 -23.96 -22.85 4.90
CA VAL A 959 -23.27 -24.15 4.90
C VAL A 959 -22.21 -24.27 5.99
N GLY A 960 -22.18 -23.37 6.98
CA GLY A 960 -21.33 -23.55 8.16
C GLY A 960 -19.81 -23.40 7.92
N ILE A 961 -19.38 -22.77 6.82
CA ILE A 961 -17.95 -22.62 6.49
C ILE A 961 -17.38 -21.29 6.98
N ALA A 962 -18.00 -20.17 6.57
CA ALA A 962 -17.52 -18.82 6.86
C ALA A 962 -18.44 -18.11 7.87
N THR A 963 -18.80 -18.81 8.95
CA THR A 963 -19.69 -18.33 10.02
C THR A 963 -19.24 -18.84 11.38
N GLN A 964 -19.66 -18.16 12.44
CA GLN A 964 -19.51 -18.62 13.82
C GLN A 964 -20.75 -19.33 14.38
N ILE A 965 -21.81 -19.45 13.58
CA ILE A 965 -23.02 -20.22 13.90
C ILE A 965 -22.68 -21.71 13.82
N GLU A 966 -23.04 -22.48 14.84
CA GLU A 966 -22.70 -23.90 14.96
C GLU A 966 -23.91 -24.81 14.75
N THR A 967 -25.10 -24.40 15.19
CA THR A 967 -26.30 -25.24 15.18
C THR A 967 -27.43 -24.68 14.33
N GLU A 968 -28.37 -25.55 13.93
CA GLU A 968 -29.57 -25.13 13.21
C GLU A 968 -30.48 -24.24 14.08
N GLU A 969 -30.52 -24.45 15.41
CA GLU A 969 -31.27 -23.58 16.33
C GLU A 969 -30.65 -22.18 16.46
N GLU A 970 -29.32 -22.07 16.49
CA GLU A 970 -28.63 -20.79 16.40
C GLU A 970 -28.94 -20.10 15.08
N ALA A 971 -28.83 -20.83 13.97
CA ALA A 971 -29.12 -20.29 12.64
C ALA A 971 -30.56 -19.75 12.53
N ALA A 972 -31.55 -20.49 13.04
CA ALA A 972 -32.95 -20.08 13.07
C ALA A 972 -33.15 -18.79 13.88
N ARG A 973 -32.48 -18.66 15.04
CA ARG A 973 -32.49 -17.43 15.85
C ARG A 973 -31.87 -16.24 15.12
N HIS A 974 -30.89 -16.49 14.27
CA HIS A 974 -30.25 -15.50 13.41
C HIS A 974 -31.00 -15.22 12.08
N GLY A 975 -32.18 -15.82 11.88
CA GLY A 975 -33.03 -15.59 10.71
C GLY A 975 -32.63 -16.35 9.45
N LEU A 976 -31.76 -17.36 9.56
CA LEU A 976 -31.39 -18.22 8.43
C LEU A 976 -32.49 -19.23 8.14
N LYS A 977 -33.05 -19.19 6.93
CA LYS A 977 -34.08 -20.15 6.47
C LYS A 977 -33.55 -21.58 6.30
N ARG A 978 -32.25 -21.71 6.03
CA ARG A 978 -31.58 -22.99 5.81
C ARG A 978 -30.15 -22.87 6.34
N PHE A 979 -29.74 -23.85 7.12
CA PHE A 979 -28.38 -23.99 7.61
C PHE A 979 -27.98 -25.45 7.59
N VAL A 980 -26.77 -25.76 7.15
CA VAL A 980 -26.23 -27.12 7.18
C VAL A 980 -24.89 -27.07 7.89
N PRO A 981 -24.82 -27.47 9.17
CA PRO A 981 -23.57 -27.57 9.92
C PRO A 981 -22.52 -28.38 9.14
N ARG A 982 -21.24 -28.05 9.35
CA ARG A 982 -20.14 -28.86 8.81
C ARG A 982 -19.83 -29.98 9.78
N ASP A 983 -19.70 -31.19 9.24
CA ASP A 983 -19.15 -32.34 9.95
C ASP A 983 -17.64 -32.40 9.71
N TYR A 984 -16.87 -32.58 10.78
CA TYR A 984 -15.41 -32.53 10.73
C TYR A 984 -14.82 -33.67 9.89
N GLU A 985 -15.24 -34.92 10.15
CA GLU A 985 -14.65 -36.08 9.46
C GLU A 985 -15.08 -36.14 7.99
N PHE A 986 -16.30 -35.71 7.70
CA PHE A 986 -16.74 -35.55 6.32
C PHE A 986 -15.95 -34.46 5.59
N ALA A 987 -15.74 -33.29 6.20
CA ALA A 987 -14.95 -32.21 5.61
C ALA A 987 -13.49 -32.64 5.33
N VAL A 988 -12.85 -33.37 6.27
CA VAL A 988 -11.50 -33.93 6.08
C VAL A 988 -11.49 -34.90 4.90
N ARG A 989 -12.43 -35.86 4.85
CA ARG A 989 -12.52 -36.82 3.73
C ARG A 989 -12.71 -36.12 2.37
N GLN A 990 -13.56 -35.10 2.31
CA GLN A 990 -13.81 -34.32 1.10
C GLN A 990 -12.52 -33.63 0.59
N LEU A 991 -11.80 -32.97 1.49
CA LEU A 991 -10.53 -32.31 1.16
C LEU A 991 -9.48 -33.32 0.69
N VAL A 992 -9.29 -34.41 1.45
CA VAL A 992 -8.32 -35.46 1.11
C VAL A 992 -8.65 -36.09 -0.23
N HIS A 993 -9.92 -36.42 -0.49
CA HIS A 993 -10.31 -37.03 -1.75
C HIS A 993 -10.09 -36.08 -2.94
N PHE A 994 -10.54 -34.83 -2.84
CA PHE A 994 -10.41 -33.84 -3.90
C PHE A 994 -8.95 -33.53 -4.23
N PHE A 995 -8.13 -33.18 -3.22
CA PHE A 995 -6.73 -32.81 -3.42
C PHE A 995 -5.83 -34.00 -3.77
N ARG A 996 -6.16 -35.23 -3.34
CA ARG A 996 -5.48 -36.42 -3.84
C ARG A 996 -5.74 -36.62 -5.33
N GLY A 997 -7.00 -36.50 -5.77
CA GLY A 997 -7.35 -36.56 -7.19
C GLY A 997 -6.62 -35.50 -8.03
N MET A 998 -6.51 -34.28 -7.51
CA MET A 998 -5.70 -33.22 -8.12
C MET A 998 -4.21 -33.55 -8.15
N GLY A 999 -3.66 -34.13 -7.08
CA GLY A 999 -2.26 -34.53 -6.97
C GLY A 999 -1.87 -35.61 -7.98
N GLU A 1000 -2.73 -36.62 -8.16
CA GLU A 1000 -2.52 -37.64 -9.20
C GLU A 1000 -2.63 -37.06 -10.61
N ASP A 1001 -3.56 -36.13 -10.84
CA ASP A 1001 -3.66 -35.44 -12.13
C ASP A 1001 -2.45 -34.53 -12.40
N PHE A 1002 -1.92 -33.85 -11.38
CA PHE A 1002 -0.67 -33.09 -11.46
C PHE A 1002 0.51 -33.99 -11.86
N ARG A 1003 0.68 -35.13 -11.17
CA ARG A 1003 1.71 -36.14 -11.49
C ARG A 1003 1.58 -36.63 -12.94
N ARG A 1004 0.35 -36.91 -13.39
CA ARG A 1004 0.05 -37.31 -14.77
C ARG A 1004 0.41 -36.23 -15.79
N ILE A 1005 0.09 -34.97 -15.52
CA ILE A 1005 0.43 -33.85 -16.40
C ILE A 1005 1.95 -33.72 -16.53
N VAL A 1006 2.70 -33.74 -15.42
CA VAL A 1006 4.17 -33.66 -15.43
C VAL A 1006 4.77 -34.83 -16.23
N GLY A 1007 4.27 -36.05 -16.05
CA GLY A 1007 4.66 -37.20 -16.87
C GLY A 1007 4.34 -37.03 -18.36
N THR A 1008 3.21 -36.41 -18.70
CA THR A 1008 2.83 -36.11 -20.09
C THR A 1008 3.77 -35.10 -20.75
N LEU A 1009 4.39 -34.20 -19.97
CA LEU A 1009 5.43 -33.29 -20.46
C LEU A 1009 6.77 -33.99 -20.75
N GLY A 1010 6.92 -35.25 -20.33
CA GLY A 1010 8.15 -36.02 -20.45
C GLY A 1010 9.15 -35.76 -19.32
N VAL A 1011 8.67 -35.32 -18.16
CA VAL A 1011 9.49 -34.90 -17.01
C VAL A 1011 9.33 -35.88 -15.84
N ASP A 1012 10.43 -36.32 -15.25
CA ASP A 1012 10.45 -37.25 -14.11
C ASP A 1012 10.56 -36.55 -12.75
N ASN A 1013 11.00 -35.28 -12.68
CA ASN A 1013 10.99 -34.46 -11.47
C ASN A 1013 10.24 -33.16 -11.70
N ALA A 1014 9.13 -32.95 -11.01
CA ALA A 1014 8.29 -31.76 -11.14
C ALA A 1014 9.03 -30.45 -10.83
N GLN A 1015 10.04 -30.44 -9.95
CA GLN A 1015 10.81 -29.21 -9.68
C GLN A 1015 11.70 -28.78 -10.85
N SER A 1016 11.98 -29.66 -11.82
CA SER A 1016 12.76 -29.31 -13.02
C SER A 1016 12.01 -28.40 -14.00
N ILE A 1017 10.67 -28.30 -13.89
CA ILE A 1017 9.88 -27.40 -14.73
C ILE A 1017 9.86 -25.97 -14.18
N VAL A 1018 10.38 -25.74 -12.96
CA VAL A 1018 10.31 -24.43 -12.30
C VAL A 1018 11.05 -23.37 -13.10
N GLY A 1019 10.32 -22.37 -13.60
CA GLY A 1019 10.87 -21.31 -14.45
C GLY A 1019 11.15 -21.73 -15.89
N ASN A 1020 10.87 -22.98 -16.26
CA ASN A 1020 11.03 -23.45 -17.62
C ASN A 1020 9.78 -23.13 -18.46
N THR A 1021 9.80 -21.94 -19.05
CA THR A 1021 8.71 -21.43 -19.89
C THR A 1021 8.60 -22.15 -21.23
N SER A 1022 9.54 -23.02 -21.63
CA SER A 1022 9.45 -23.75 -22.89
C SER A 1022 8.26 -24.72 -22.93
N TYR A 1023 7.80 -25.18 -21.76
CA TYR A 1023 6.60 -26.01 -21.62
C TYR A 1023 5.29 -25.22 -21.79
N LEU A 1024 5.35 -23.92 -22.10
CA LEU A 1024 4.21 -23.04 -22.27
C LEU A 1024 4.21 -22.42 -23.66
N ALA A 1025 3.04 -22.38 -24.29
CA ALA A 1025 2.81 -21.59 -25.49
C ALA A 1025 1.49 -20.81 -25.35
N GLN A 1026 1.50 -19.55 -25.76
CA GLN A 1026 0.25 -18.82 -26.01
C GLN A 1026 -0.41 -19.43 -27.24
N MET A 1027 -1.71 -19.77 -27.15
CA MET A 1027 -2.44 -20.42 -28.26
C MET A 1027 -3.65 -19.62 -28.74
N ARG A 1028 -4.01 -18.55 -28.03
CA ARG A 1028 -5.25 -17.78 -28.27
C ARG A 1028 -5.10 -16.33 -27.84
N HIS A 1029 -6.01 -15.48 -28.33
CA HIS A 1029 -6.10 -14.04 -28.03
C HIS A 1029 -4.83 -13.22 -28.34
N PHE A 1030 -4.08 -13.58 -29.39
CA PHE A 1030 -2.89 -12.85 -29.83
C PHE A 1030 -3.17 -11.40 -30.24
N ASP A 1031 -4.39 -11.08 -30.67
CA ASP A 1031 -4.83 -9.71 -30.97
C ASP A 1031 -5.06 -8.88 -29.70
N ARG A 1032 -5.33 -9.53 -28.56
CA ARG A 1032 -5.64 -8.88 -27.29
C ARG A 1032 -4.42 -8.70 -26.40
N LEU A 1033 -3.59 -9.73 -26.29
CA LEU A 1033 -2.43 -9.77 -25.39
C LEU A 1033 -1.25 -10.44 -26.08
N ASP A 1034 -0.05 -9.94 -25.80
CA ASP A 1034 1.21 -10.56 -26.22
C ASP A 1034 1.97 -11.04 -24.98
N LEU A 1035 2.06 -12.37 -24.83
CA LEU A 1035 2.71 -13.01 -23.69
C LEU A 1035 4.19 -13.34 -23.97
N THR A 1036 4.78 -12.86 -25.07
CA THR A 1036 6.17 -13.15 -25.44
C THR A 1036 7.15 -12.79 -24.32
N THR A 1037 6.99 -11.62 -23.70
CA THR A 1037 7.85 -11.19 -22.57
C THR A 1037 7.74 -12.12 -21.36
N LEU A 1038 6.55 -12.68 -21.11
CA LEU A 1038 6.31 -13.66 -20.04
C LEU A 1038 7.01 -14.98 -20.31
N LEU A 1039 6.99 -15.42 -21.58
CA LEU A 1039 7.47 -16.73 -22.02
C LEU A 1039 8.95 -16.75 -22.42
N ASN A 1040 9.58 -15.59 -22.61
CA ASN A 1040 10.98 -15.51 -23.00
C ASN A 1040 11.90 -16.08 -21.90
N PRO A 1041 12.68 -17.14 -22.18
CA PRO A 1041 13.64 -17.65 -21.20
C PRO A 1041 14.72 -16.60 -20.92
N LEU A 1042 15.27 -16.60 -19.70
CA LEU A 1042 16.46 -15.81 -19.39
C LEU A 1042 17.71 -16.55 -19.87
N PRO A 1043 18.77 -15.82 -20.30
CA PRO A 1043 20.01 -16.44 -20.79
C PRO A 1043 20.86 -17.06 -19.66
N TYR A 1044 20.41 -16.95 -18.40
CA TYR A 1044 21.10 -17.50 -17.24
C TYR A 1044 20.64 -18.95 -17.05
N GLY A 1045 21.41 -19.90 -17.59
CA GLY A 1045 21.26 -21.31 -17.26
C GLY A 1045 21.67 -21.52 -15.81
N LEU A 1046 20.71 -21.61 -14.90
CA LEU A 1046 20.96 -22.30 -13.64
C LEU A 1046 20.51 -23.74 -13.84
N ASP A 1047 21.44 -24.67 -13.62
CA ASP A 1047 21.07 -25.97 -13.10
C ASP A 1047 20.49 -25.72 -11.71
N VAL A 1048 19.19 -25.45 -11.62
CA VAL A 1048 18.47 -25.47 -10.34
C VAL A 1048 18.25 -26.95 -9.98
N GLU A 1049 19.34 -27.72 -9.93
CA GLU A 1049 19.34 -29.05 -9.35
C GLU A 1049 19.29 -28.88 -7.83
N GLY A 1050 18.09 -28.92 -7.28
CA GLY A 1050 17.91 -29.14 -5.85
C GLY A 1050 17.25 -28.00 -5.08
N VAL A 1051 16.60 -28.46 -4.01
CA VAL A 1051 15.92 -27.71 -2.96
C VAL A 1051 16.73 -26.49 -2.50
N CYS A 1052 16.10 -25.32 -2.49
CA CYS A 1052 16.67 -24.09 -1.94
C CYS A 1052 17.16 -24.30 -0.50
N GLY A 1053 18.40 -23.91 -0.22
CA GLY A 1053 18.99 -23.99 1.11
C GLY A 1053 18.23 -23.13 2.14
N ILE A 1054 18.40 -23.44 3.43
CA ILE A 1054 17.91 -22.57 4.51
C ILE A 1054 18.69 -21.25 4.40
N GLY A 1055 17.99 -20.12 4.27
CA GLY A 1055 18.61 -18.80 4.22
C GLY A 1055 19.45 -18.57 5.47
N GLY A 1056 20.61 -17.95 5.31
CA GLY A 1056 21.62 -17.80 6.37
C GLY A 1056 21.03 -17.35 7.71
N VAL A 1057 21.55 -17.92 8.79
CA VAL A 1057 21.22 -17.48 10.16
C VAL A 1057 21.82 -16.07 10.35
N PRO A 1058 21.03 -15.06 10.74
CA PRO A 1058 21.58 -13.73 11.03
C PRO A 1058 22.61 -13.81 12.15
N ASP A 1059 23.64 -12.96 12.14
CA ASP A 1059 24.63 -12.87 13.21
C ASP A 1059 23.98 -12.31 14.50
N VAL A 1060 23.43 -13.20 15.34
CA VAL A 1060 22.74 -12.88 16.61
C VAL A 1060 23.56 -13.30 17.83
N THR A 1061 24.88 -13.26 17.69
CA THR A 1061 25.83 -13.89 18.61
C THR A 1061 25.67 -13.50 20.08
N MET A 1062 25.28 -12.26 20.41
CA MET A 1062 25.14 -11.87 21.83
C MET A 1062 23.92 -12.48 22.51
N THR A 1063 22.75 -12.56 21.86
CA THR A 1063 21.57 -13.18 22.47
C THR A 1063 21.72 -14.70 22.60
N GLU A 1064 22.47 -15.34 21.70
CA GLU A 1064 22.83 -16.76 21.80
C GLU A 1064 23.81 -17.00 22.94
N LYS A 1065 24.88 -16.20 23.06
CA LYS A 1065 25.83 -16.26 24.18
C LYS A 1065 25.14 -16.09 25.53
N ILE A 1066 24.22 -15.12 25.65
CA ILE A 1066 23.40 -14.95 26.86
C ILE A 1066 22.60 -16.22 27.15
N THR A 1067 22.03 -16.85 26.12
CA THR A 1067 21.28 -18.10 26.28
C THR A 1067 22.18 -19.22 26.81
N GLU A 1068 23.33 -19.43 26.18
CA GLU A 1068 24.30 -20.46 26.60
C GLU A 1068 24.76 -20.28 28.04
N GLU A 1069 25.06 -19.03 28.44
CA GLU A 1069 25.46 -18.70 29.80
C GLU A 1069 24.33 -18.97 30.80
N VAL A 1070 23.10 -18.55 30.49
CA VAL A 1070 21.94 -18.82 31.36
C VAL A 1070 21.75 -20.31 31.56
N PHE A 1071 21.84 -21.14 30.51
CA PHE A 1071 21.74 -22.60 30.65
C PHE A 1071 22.95 -23.22 31.36
N ARG A 1072 24.13 -22.61 31.29
CA ARG A 1072 25.28 -23.01 32.09
C ARG A 1072 25.04 -22.73 33.58
N GLU A 1073 24.49 -21.57 33.91
CA GLU A 1073 24.18 -21.19 35.28
C GLU A 1073 22.97 -21.94 35.85
N LEU A 1074 21.92 -22.20 35.05
CA LEU A 1074 20.77 -23.03 35.48
C LEU A 1074 21.19 -24.43 35.92
N ARG A 1075 22.22 -25.01 35.28
CA ARG A 1075 22.79 -26.32 35.68
C ARG A 1075 23.48 -26.27 37.04
N LYS A 1076 24.03 -25.12 37.44
CA LYS A 1076 24.67 -24.91 38.75
C LYS A 1076 23.67 -24.47 39.82
N HIS A 1077 22.71 -23.65 39.43
CA HIS A 1077 21.76 -22.95 40.28
C HIS A 1077 20.32 -23.16 39.76
N PRO A 1078 19.66 -24.29 40.12
CA PRO A 1078 18.38 -24.69 39.53
C PRO A 1078 17.16 -23.86 40.01
N ASN A 1079 17.34 -22.98 41.00
CA ASN A 1079 16.23 -22.24 41.61
C ASN A 1079 16.06 -20.81 41.08
N SER A 1080 17.12 -20.20 40.55
CA SER A 1080 17.10 -18.88 39.89
C SER A 1080 18.46 -18.60 39.24
N VAL A 1081 18.47 -17.75 38.21
CA VAL A 1081 19.69 -17.25 37.57
C VAL A 1081 19.66 -15.73 37.53
N VAL A 1082 20.79 -15.12 37.91
CA VAL A 1082 21.05 -13.69 37.69
C VAL A 1082 22.31 -13.58 36.84
N LEU A 1083 22.14 -13.16 35.59
CA LEU A 1083 23.24 -12.93 34.67
C LEU A 1083 23.55 -11.43 34.60
N ASN A 1084 24.78 -11.07 34.95
CA ASN A 1084 25.25 -9.69 34.82
C ASN A 1084 26.09 -9.55 33.53
N VAL A 1085 25.64 -8.71 32.61
CA VAL A 1085 26.34 -8.37 31.38
C VAL A 1085 26.93 -6.97 31.56
N ALA A 1086 28.24 -6.83 31.44
CA ALA A 1086 28.94 -5.58 31.77
C ALA A 1086 28.42 -4.36 30.99
N SER A 1087 28.26 -4.50 29.67
CA SER A 1087 27.65 -3.48 28.82
C SER A 1087 27.19 -4.09 27.49
N VAL A 1088 26.14 -3.52 26.89
CA VAL A 1088 25.74 -3.79 25.51
C VAL A 1088 25.63 -2.49 24.70
N SER A 1089 25.64 -2.63 23.38
CA SER A 1089 25.53 -1.56 22.38
C SER A 1089 24.31 -1.78 21.48
N SER A 1090 24.00 -0.82 20.61
CA SER A 1090 22.86 -0.97 19.69
C SER A 1090 23.05 -2.07 18.65
N GLN A 1091 24.27 -2.59 18.48
CA GLN A 1091 24.55 -3.74 17.64
C GLN A 1091 24.07 -5.06 18.26
N ASP A 1092 23.88 -5.10 19.59
CA ASP A 1092 23.41 -6.28 20.32
C ASP A 1092 21.87 -6.36 20.26
N ARG A 1093 21.37 -6.91 19.15
CA ARG A 1093 19.92 -7.02 18.84
C ARG A 1093 19.29 -8.26 19.49
N ASN A 1094 17.96 -8.26 19.61
CA ASN A 1094 17.13 -9.41 20.02
C ASN A 1094 17.46 -10.01 21.39
N ILE A 1095 18.08 -9.23 22.29
CA ILE A 1095 18.49 -9.72 23.61
C ILE A 1095 17.29 -10.33 24.34
N GLY A 1096 17.43 -11.60 24.70
CA GLY A 1096 16.42 -12.37 25.46
C GLY A 1096 15.44 -13.14 24.59
N THR A 1097 15.30 -12.84 23.29
CA THR A 1097 14.38 -13.53 22.39
C THR A 1097 14.78 -14.99 22.15
N HIS A 1098 16.07 -15.23 21.86
CA HIS A 1098 16.57 -16.60 21.67
C HIS A 1098 16.42 -17.44 22.95
N LEU A 1099 16.70 -16.84 24.10
CA LEU A 1099 16.51 -17.49 25.40
C LEU A 1099 15.03 -17.81 25.65
N SER A 1100 14.11 -16.89 25.38
CA SER A 1100 12.67 -17.11 25.50
C SER A 1100 12.19 -18.32 24.71
N GLY A 1101 12.63 -18.43 23.45
CA GLY A 1101 12.35 -19.58 22.59
C GLY A 1101 12.95 -20.88 23.09
N THR A 1102 14.21 -20.86 23.52
CA THR A 1102 14.91 -22.03 24.04
C THR A 1102 14.29 -22.52 25.34
N LEU A 1103 13.93 -21.62 26.26
CA LEU A 1103 13.20 -21.96 27.49
C LEU A 1103 11.82 -22.54 27.16
N TYR A 1104 11.10 -22.01 26.18
CA TYR A 1104 9.81 -22.61 25.77
C TYR A 1104 9.97 -24.06 25.27
N ARG A 1105 10.99 -24.34 24.46
CA ARG A 1105 11.22 -25.68 23.89
C ARG A 1105 11.79 -26.67 24.90
N ASP A 1106 12.80 -26.25 25.65
CA ASP A 1106 13.69 -27.16 26.38
C ASP A 1106 13.49 -27.08 27.91
N SER A 1107 12.84 -26.03 28.43
CA SER A 1107 12.58 -25.87 29.87
C SER A 1107 11.29 -25.08 30.18
N PRO A 1108 10.09 -25.58 29.84
CA PRO A 1108 8.84 -24.81 29.94
C PRO A 1108 8.56 -24.24 31.35
N GLY A 1109 8.93 -24.99 32.39
CA GLY A 1109 8.78 -24.65 33.81
C GLY A 1109 10.03 -24.04 34.47
N HIS A 1110 10.90 -23.39 33.70
CA HIS A 1110 12.15 -22.80 34.21
C HIS A 1110 11.95 -21.89 35.44
N PRO A 1111 12.97 -21.82 36.33
CA PRO A 1111 12.99 -20.86 37.43
C PRO A 1111 13.11 -19.41 36.94
N PRO A 1112 12.96 -18.41 37.83
CA PRO A 1112 13.20 -17.01 37.48
C PRO A 1112 14.60 -16.77 36.89
N VAL A 1113 14.65 -16.05 35.76
CA VAL A 1113 15.89 -15.62 35.10
C VAL A 1113 15.92 -14.10 35.04
N ASP A 1114 16.98 -13.50 35.58
CA ASP A 1114 17.21 -12.05 35.62
C ASP A 1114 18.48 -11.73 34.80
N ILE A 1115 18.33 -10.95 33.73
CA ILE A 1115 19.42 -10.47 32.89
C ILE A 1115 19.62 -8.99 33.19
N ARG A 1116 20.79 -8.63 33.71
CA ARG A 1116 21.14 -7.25 34.08
C ARG A 1116 22.21 -6.71 33.14
N LEU A 1117 21.82 -5.75 32.31
CA LEU A 1117 22.71 -5.02 31.42
C LEU A 1117 23.25 -3.79 32.17
N GLY A 1118 24.57 -3.74 32.34
CA GLY A 1118 25.27 -2.80 33.19
C GLY A 1118 25.20 -1.34 32.74
N THR A 1119 25.82 -0.47 33.54
CA THR A 1119 25.78 0.99 33.39
C THR A 1119 26.25 1.46 32.02
N GLY A 1120 25.48 2.36 31.40
CA GLY A 1120 25.79 2.97 30.11
C GLY A 1120 25.34 2.17 28.90
N SER A 1121 24.63 1.05 29.10
CA SER A 1121 24.17 0.16 28.03
C SER A 1121 23.06 0.81 27.20
N VAL A 1122 23.11 0.63 25.88
CA VAL A 1122 21.99 0.96 24.97
C VAL A 1122 21.71 -0.27 24.15
N ALA A 1123 20.71 -1.07 24.52
CA ALA A 1123 20.41 -2.33 23.84
C ALA A 1123 19.87 -2.10 22.41
N GLY A 1124 20.21 -3.00 21.48
CA GLY A 1124 19.75 -2.94 20.09
C GLY A 1124 18.25 -3.23 19.91
N ASN A 1125 17.79 -3.18 18.65
CA ASN A 1125 16.39 -3.43 18.31
C ASN A 1125 15.92 -4.81 18.80
N GLY A 1126 14.65 -4.90 19.18
CA GLY A 1126 14.00 -6.16 19.54
C GLY A 1126 14.38 -6.71 20.92
N MET A 1127 14.94 -5.88 21.81
CA MET A 1127 15.23 -6.32 23.19
C MET A 1127 13.95 -6.80 23.88
N GLY A 1128 13.96 -8.05 24.37
CA GLY A 1128 12.80 -8.65 25.02
C GLY A 1128 11.65 -8.96 24.06
N SER A 1129 11.87 -8.99 22.75
CA SER A 1129 10.85 -9.48 21.81
C SER A 1129 10.46 -10.92 22.16
N PHE A 1130 9.15 -11.16 22.22
CA PHE A 1130 8.50 -12.42 22.58
C PHE A 1130 8.91 -12.95 23.96
N LEU A 1131 9.07 -12.07 24.95
CA LEU A 1131 9.47 -12.45 26.31
C LEU A 1131 8.48 -13.41 26.98
N LYS A 1132 9.03 -14.47 27.59
CA LYS A 1132 8.30 -15.48 28.36
C LYS A 1132 8.13 -15.03 29.82
N GLU A 1133 7.14 -15.61 30.50
CA GLU A 1133 6.95 -15.47 31.95
C GLU A 1133 8.22 -15.85 32.73
N ASN A 1134 8.40 -15.30 33.95
CA ASN A 1134 9.55 -15.53 34.83
C ASN A 1134 10.92 -15.05 34.28
N MET A 1135 10.96 -14.33 33.16
CA MET A 1135 12.16 -13.63 32.69
C MET A 1135 12.11 -12.16 33.08
N THR A 1136 13.24 -11.60 33.48
CA THR A 1136 13.41 -10.17 33.73
C THR A 1136 14.63 -9.65 32.98
N ILE A 1137 14.48 -8.54 32.26
CA ILE A 1137 15.59 -7.82 31.62
C ILE A 1137 15.68 -6.43 32.25
N HIS A 1138 16.80 -6.13 32.90
CA HIS A 1138 17.13 -4.83 33.45
C HIS A 1138 18.19 -4.14 32.60
N VAL A 1139 17.98 -2.87 32.26
CA VAL A 1139 18.96 -2.05 31.55
C VAL A 1139 19.21 -0.76 32.32
N SER A 1140 20.49 -0.49 32.62
CA SER A 1140 20.93 0.81 33.14
C SER A 1140 21.46 1.67 31.98
N GLY A 1141 20.56 2.39 31.31
CA GLY A 1141 20.80 3.18 30.11
C GLY A 1141 19.54 3.20 29.24
N GLY A 1142 19.59 2.59 28.06
CA GLY A 1142 18.51 2.67 27.07
C GLY A 1142 18.32 1.42 26.22
N ALA A 1143 17.31 1.44 25.35
CA ALA A 1143 17.09 0.44 24.31
C ALA A 1143 16.49 1.08 23.04
N GLN A 1144 16.80 0.51 21.88
CA GLN A 1144 16.28 0.96 20.57
C GLN A 1144 14.82 0.50 20.34
N ASP A 1145 14.40 0.37 19.08
CA ASP A 1145 13.02 0.07 18.69
C ASP A 1145 12.59 -1.37 19.03
N GLY A 1146 11.28 -1.59 19.20
CA GLY A 1146 10.69 -2.93 19.30
C GLY A 1146 10.84 -3.61 20.66
N VAL A 1147 11.11 -2.86 21.73
CA VAL A 1147 11.25 -3.42 23.09
C VAL A 1147 9.98 -4.17 23.52
N GLY A 1148 10.09 -5.41 23.99
CA GLY A 1148 8.97 -6.15 24.60
C GLY A 1148 7.85 -6.57 23.62
N LYS A 1149 8.09 -6.51 22.31
CA LYS A 1149 7.11 -6.86 21.28
C LYS A 1149 6.60 -8.30 21.46
N GLY A 1150 5.28 -8.51 21.39
CA GLY A 1150 4.68 -9.84 21.44
C GLY A 1150 4.98 -10.64 22.72
N ALA A 1151 5.39 -9.97 23.80
CA ALA A 1151 5.62 -10.61 25.09
C ALA A 1151 4.35 -11.27 25.62
N ILE A 1152 4.48 -12.43 26.26
CA ILE A 1152 3.37 -13.12 26.94
C ILE A 1152 3.46 -12.96 28.47
N GLY A 1153 4.58 -12.44 28.96
CA GLY A 1153 4.82 -12.17 30.37
C GLY A 1153 6.21 -11.60 30.59
N GLY A 1154 6.72 -11.80 31.81
CA GLY A 1154 8.06 -11.34 32.19
C GLY A 1154 8.09 -9.85 32.54
N LYS A 1155 9.30 -9.32 32.74
CA LYS A 1155 9.53 -7.93 33.14
C LYS A 1155 10.62 -7.30 32.29
N VAL A 1156 10.39 -6.08 31.83
CA VAL A 1156 11.42 -5.25 31.18
C VAL A 1156 11.54 -3.96 31.96
N VAL A 1157 12.75 -3.63 32.40
CA VAL A 1157 13.03 -2.48 33.26
C VAL A 1157 14.16 -1.67 32.65
N VAL A 1158 13.84 -0.49 32.12
CA VAL A 1158 14.81 0.43 31.51
C VAL A 1158 14.94 1.65 32.40
N LEU A 1159 16.10 1.77 33.06
CA LEU A 1159 16.41 2.82 34.02
C LEU A 1159 17.52 3.71 33.46
N LYS A 1160 17.55 4.95 33.94
CA LYS A 1160 18.61 5.91 33.63
C LYS A 1160 19.96 5.42 34.11
N SER A 1161 21.00 5.79 33.38
CA SER A 1161 22.40 5.51 33.72
C SER A 1161 23.09 6.75 34.25
N ARG A 1162 24.07 6.59 35.14
CA ARG A 1162 25.00 7.68 35.47
C ARG A 1162 25.87 8.00 34.25
N ASN A 1163 26.02 9.28 33.95
CA ASN A 1163 27.00 9.79 33.00
C ASN A 1163 28.34 10.12 33.67
N GLN A 1164 29.31 10.58 32.87
CA GLN A 1164 30.64 10.99 33.33
C GLN A 1164 30.60 12.04 34.45
N ASN A 1165 29.55 12.87 34.48
CA ASN A 1165 29.30 13.91 35.48
C ASN A 1165 28.46 13.41 36.68
N GLY A 1166 28.22 12.11 36.79
CA GLY A 1166 27.45 11.48 37.87
C GLY A 1166 25.93 11.72 37.82
N ARG A 1167 25.42 12.37 36.77
CA ARG A 1167 23.99 12.64 36.56
C ARG A 1167 23.31 11.44 35.91
N PHE A 1168 22.07 11.16 36.30
CA PHE A 1168 21.26 10.10 35.67
C PHE A 1168 20.62 10.61 34.38
N VAL A 1169 20.88 9.94 33.25
CA VAL A 1169 20.39 10.25 31.89
C VAL A 1169 19.93 9.00 31.12
N ASP A 1170 19.21 9.18 30.03
CA ASP A 1170 18.60 8.17 29.13
C ASP A 1170 17.34 7.52 29.72
N GLY A 1171 17.38 6.23 30.07
CA GLY A 1171 16.19 5.48 30.49
C GLY A 1171 15.11 5.32 29.42
N SER A 1172 15.36 5.74 28.18
CA SER A 1172 14.33 5.87 27.15
C SER A 1172 14.15 4.56 26.36
N VAL A 1173 13.19 4.50 25.44
CA VAL A 1173 13.03 3.39 24.48
C VAL A 1173 12.61 3.89 23.10
N GLY A 1174 12.92 3.10 22.07
CA GLY A 1174 12.56 3.38 20.68
C GLY A 1174 11.08 3.24 20.35
N LYS A 1175 10.77 3.26 19.05
CA LYS A 1175 9.42 3.10 18.50
C LYS A 1175 8.84 1.74 18.86
N SER A 1176 7.51 1.68 18.92
CA SER A 1176 6.76 0.43 19.01
C SER A 1176 7.07 -0.42 20.26
N LEU A 1177 7.37 0.25 21.39
CA LEU A 1177 7.42 -0.38 22.72
C LEU A 1177 6.16 -1.24 22.94
N GLY A 1178 6.33 -2.51 23.31
CA GLY A 1178 5.25 -3.41 23.68
C GLY A 1178 4.27 -3.73 22.55
N TYR A 1179 4.68 -3.61 21.28
CA TYR A 1179 3.81 -3.91 20.15
C TYR A 1179 3.21 -5.33 20.25
N GLY A 1180 1.89 -5.42 20.37
CA GLY A 1180 1.20 -6.72 20.45
C GLY A 1180 1.47 -7.51 21.73
N ALA A 1181 2.02 -6.90 22.78
CA ALA A 1181 2.30 -7.58 24.03
C ALA A 1181 0.99 -8.03 24.72
N GLN A 1182 0.94 -9.30 25.10
CA GLN A 1182 -0.22 -10.00 25.67
C GLN A 1182 -0.13 -10.15 27.20
N GLY A 1183 1.02 -9.85 27.79
CA GLY A 1183 1.28 -9.93 29.22
C GLY A 1183 2.69 -9.45 29.56
N GLY A 1184 2.91 -9.14 30.84
CA GLY A 1184 4.21 -8.68 31.36
C GLY A 1184 4.13 -7.29 31.99
N LEU A 1185 5.23 -6.85 32.61
CA LEU A 1185 5.36 -5.52 33.21
C LEU A 1185 6.56 -4.78 32.63
N PHE A 1186 6.32 -3.64 32.01
CA PHE A 1186 7.36 -2.78 31.42
C PHE A 1186 7.49 -1.48 32.20
N LEU A 1187 8.69 -1.23 32.75
CA LEU A 1187 9.00 -0.03 33.53
C LEU A 1187 10.05 0.79 32.78
N ILE A 1188 9.65 1.91 32.20
CA ILE A 1188 10.52 2.78 31.39
C ILE A 1188 10.71 4.11 32.11
N GLN A 1189 11.93 4.43 32.54
CA GLN A 1189 12.18 5.65 33.30
C GLN A 1189 12.26 6.92 32.43
N GLY A 1190 12.61 6.79 31.16
CA GLY A 1190 12.79 7.89 30.21
C GLY A 1190 11.61 8.08 29.25
N ASN A 1191 11.92 8.59 28.05
CA ASN A 1191 10.96 8.84 26.98
C ASN A 1191 10.69 7.58 26.14
N CYS A 1192 9.57 7.57 25.42
CA CYS A 1192 9.26 6.57 24.40
C CYS A 1192 9.02 7.29 23.08
N ASP A 1193 9.52 6.74 21.96
CA ASP A 1193 9.18 7.23 20.63
C ASP A 1193 7.74 6.80 20.23
N SER A 1194 7.26 7.25 19.07
CA SER A 1194 5.91 7.08 18.57
C SER A 1194 5.45 5.62 18.51
N ARG A 1195 4.12 5.45 18.59
CA ARG A 1195 3.43 4.14 18.55
C ARG A 1195 3.80 3.21 19.71
N ALA A 1196 4.25 3.75 20.83
CA ALA A 1196 4.34 3.00 22.08
C ALA A 1196 2.99 2.35 22.44
N CYS A 1197 3.04 1.11 22.90
CA CYS A 1197 1.89 0.28 23.28
C CYS A 1197 0.88 0.04 22.15
N ILE A 1198 1.29 0.19 20.89
CA ILE A 1198 0.40 -0.12 19.77
C ILE A 1198 -0.03 -1.59 19.84
N ARG A 1199 -1.34 -1.83 19.70
CA ARG A 1199 -1.92 -3.17 19.84
C ARG A 1199 -1.64 -3.89 21.16
N LEU A 1200 -1.50 -3.17 22.27
CA LEU A 1200 -1.42 -3.78 23.61
C LEU A 1200 -2.64 -4.67 23.89
N SER A 1201 -2.39 -5.89 24.37
CA SER A 1201 -3.39 -6.96 24.52
C SER A 1201 -3.32 -7.66 25.88
N GLY A 1202 -2.60 -7.08 26.86
CA GLY A 1202 -2.60 -7.57 28.24
C GLY A 1202 -1.36 -7.29 29.09
N ALA A 1203 -0.36 -6.55 28.61
CA ALA A 1203 0.79 -6.14 29.42
C ALA A 1203 0.53 -4.81 30.15
N ASP A 1204 1.17 -4.63 31.31
CA ASP A 1204 1.18 -3.39 32.08
C ASP A 1204 2.43 -2.57 31.75
N VAL A 1205 2.26 -1.26 31.55
CA VAL A 1205 3.36 -0.35 31.18
C VAL A 1205 3.35 0.89 32.06
N VAL A 1206 4.49 1.23 32.62
CA VAL A 1206 4.73 2.46 33.39
C VAL A 1206 5.82 3.26 32.70
N ILE A 1207 5.49 4.48 32.28
CA ILE A 1207 6.41 5.43 31.65
C ILE A 1207 6.67 6.58 32.62
N GLY A 1208 7.92 6.76 33.03
CA GLY A 1208 8.39 7.74 34.00
C GLY A 1208 8.97 9.01 33.40
N GLY A 1209 8.72 9.26 32.10
CA GLY A 1209 9.16 10.45 31.40
C GLY A 1209 8.80 11.74 32.15
N ARG A 1210 9.74 12.69 32.21
CA ARG A 1210 9.54 13.96 32.91
C ARG A 1210 8.61 14.85 32.08
N ILE A 1211 7.45 15.19 32.62
CA ILE A 1211 6.57 16.21 32.05
C ILE A 1211 7.28 17.58 32.17
N THR A 1212 7.65 18.18 31.06
CA THR A 1212 8.40 19.45 31.00
C THR A 1212 7.55 20.67 30.65
N GLY A 1213 6.25 20.47 30.36
CA GLY A 1213 5.29 21.53 30.02
C GLY A 1213 3.88 21.19 30.54
N ARG A 1214 2.92 22.11 30.37
CA ARG A 1214 1.52 21.85 30.72
C ARG A 1214 0.97 20.75 29.80
N VAL A 1215 0.39 19.71 30.38
CA VAL A 1215 -0.39 18.72 29.60
C VAL A 1215 -1.61 19.47 29.09
N ASP A 1216 -1.79 19.50 27.77
CA ASP A 1216 -2.96 20.14 27.15
C ASP A 1216 -4.14 19.17 27.19
N ASP A 1217 -4.90 19.22 28.28
CA ASP A 1217 -6.11 18.42 28.49
C ASP A 1217 -7.25 18.81 27.52
N GLY A 1218 -7.11 19.89 26.73
CA GLY A 1218 -8.09 20.34 25.75
C GLY A 1218 -8.01 19.60 24.40
N VAL A 1219 -6.94 18.82 24.18
CA VAL A 1219 -6.85 17.87 23.06
C VAL A 1219 -7.53 16.57 23.49
N ASP A 1220 -8.85 16.64 23.70
CA ASP A 1220 -9.64 15.46 24.02
C ASP A 1220 -9.86 14.67 22.73
N ILE A 1221 -8.89 13.81 22.40
CA ILE A 1221 -8.92 12.88 21.25
C ILE A 1221 -10.09 11.88 21.40
N TRP A 1222 -10.71 11.81 22.57
CA TRP A 1222 -11.77 10.85 22.90
C TRP A 1222 -13.18 11.29 22.50
N ASP A 1223 -13.44 12.61 22.38
CA ASP A 1223 -14.79 13.13 22.06
C ASP A 1223 -15.14 13.05 20.56
N SER A 1224 -14.19 12.66 19.71
CA SER A 1224 -14.39 12.50 18.25
C SER A 1224 -14.63 11.07 17.80
N MET A 1225 -14.64 10.08 18.71
CA MET A 1225 -15.08 8.72 18.37
C MET A 1225 -16.61 8.69 18.31
N PRO A 1226 -17.25 8.35 17.17
CA PRO A 1226 -18.66 8.05 17.18
C PRO A 1226 -18.87 6.79 18.03
N THR A 1227 -19.71 6.92 19.06
CA THR A 1227 -20.33 5.80 19.78
C THR A 1227 -20.95 4.78 18.86
#